data_AF-A0A812Z7E3-F1
#
_entry.id   AF-A0A812Z7E3-F1
#
_cell.length_a   1.000
_cell.length_b   1.000
_cell.length_c   1.000
_cell.angle_alpha   90.00
_cell.angle_beta   90.00
_cell.angle_gamma   90.00
#
_symmetry.space_group_name_H-M   'P 1'
#
loop_
_entity.id
_entity.type
_entity.pdbx_description
1 polymer ?
#
loop_
_entity_poly.entity_id
_entity_poly.type
_entity_poly.pdbx_seq_one_letter_code
_entity_poly.pdbx_strand_id
1 'polypeptide(L)'
;GNFAGRNGMNGAESLVRTLVASNVDTCFANPGTSEMHFVAALDRTEGMRSILVLFEGVATGAADGYWRMAERPASTLLHLGPGLANGLSNIHNARKASSGMVNIVGEHATWHLEFDAPLTSDIEGLARPLSDWVRTSRGAQAIGHDAVDAVAAARGAQIATLILPGDTAWNGGGIIGHGCETDIDAAVDPDAVEAAARALALGEQAMIILGGRSISGEALDLAGQIAGKTGARVATQFFSARTQRGAGRVPAFSIPYNVDAALTALKDYREIITVETGEPISFFAYPDKPSQMKHPEAQVTQLCPRGVHGLGALRALASAVGAKPDDAVRQERSESLLPTGALNPTSIAQILAVLIPENGIVVDESVTTGRESFPVTAGALPHDWLQNMGGSIGYGMPVATGAAIACPDRKVISLSGDGSAMYMIQTLWTQARESLDVTSIIFANRSYKILQQEFAGVGAGEPGAKANAMLSIDNPALDFVAMSRGMGVPAVRVTNCEELIEALSRRLEESGPGLIEVIDQMQFRKAMSRFATGVAILTTEYQGQRYGMTINSLTSVSLDPAQILVCINAGSPTGIAIKNSRVFGISLLTEDQTFASRSFVGPTAARFDAVASTDHELGVPLIDGALANLVCRVENIFISGDHEIAIGEVIECTHAPEGCPPFRRTELRGGRGMSGAQHRPVALVTGASYGIGAATASALARDGFDLALCDLDTTMLEETASAVRHHGGRAETIALDLRDDDSIAAAVQTATETLGAVDVLVNNAGIAFRKEALEVTREDFHRVMDVNLAGTFMMSRALGEHWIATGHPGAIVSVASTHGLHGVPTSSTYGIAKAGIAHMTRMLAIEWAPHRIRVNAIAPGSTVTPTRTGLSDPAKRDALMARFPLGRFGQPEDMADAIAYLAGARAGFITGHVLVVDGGLTAK
;
A
#
# COMPACT_ATOMS: atom_id res chain seq x y z
N GLY A 1 16.89 -42.80 -24.34
CA GLY A 1 16.70 -44.17 -23.84
C GLY A 1 18.04 -44.72 -23.36
N ASN A 2 18.15 -44.96 -22.04
CA ASN A 2 19.03 -45.92 -21.35
C ASN A 2 19.00 -45.67 -19.82
N PHE A 3 17.81 -45.53 -19.23
CA PHE A 3 17.65 -45.44 -17.77
C PHE A 3 17.48 -46.80 -17.08
N ALA A 4 17.43 -47.90 -17.85
CA ALA A 4 17.29 -49.26 -17.33
C ALA A 4 18.65 -49.97 -17.44
N GLY A 5 19.53 -49.81 -16.44
CA GLY A 5 20.85 -50.45 -16.52
C GLY A 5 21.84 -50.31 -15.36
N ARG A 6 21.46 -49.84 -14.17
CA ARG A 6 22.34 -49.93 -12.97
C ARG A 6 21.50 -50.24 -11.72
N ASN A 7 21.52 -51.50 -11.26
CA ASN A 7 20.91 -51.98 -10.00
C ASN A 7 21.65 -51.48 -8.74
N GLY A 8 22.17 -50.24 -8.74
CA GLY A 8 22.90 -49.66 -7.62
C GLY A 8 22.38 -48.26 -7.29
N MET A 9 22.33 -47.92 -6.01
CA MET A 9 21.97 -46.61 -5.49
C MET A 9 22.80 -45.52 -6.17
N ASN A 10 22.14 -44.45 -6.63
CA ASN A 10 22.84 -43.27 -7.17
C ASN A 10 23.12 -42.25 -6.07
N GLY A 11 23.91 -41.23 -6.39
CA GLY A 11 24.26 -40.17 -5.45
C GLY A 11 23.05 -39.47 -4.83
N ALA A 12 22.06 -39.09 -5.65
CA ALA A 12 20.85 -38.41 -5.19
C ALA A 12 20.02 -39.26 -4.22
N GLU A 13 19.87 -40.56 -4.48
CA GLU A 13 19.18 -41.47 -3.56
C GLU A 13 19.94 -41.63 -2.24
N SER A 14 21.27 -41.71 -2.28
CA SER A 14 22.06 -41.74 -1.04
C SER A 14 21.93 -40.47 -0.23
N LEU A 15 21.82 -39.30 -0.87
CA LEU A 15 21.59 -38.02 -0.19
C LEU A 15 20.27 -38.02 0.58
N VAL A 16 19.15 -38.30 -0.10
CA VAL A 16 17.82 -38.26 0.51
C VAL A 16 17.74 -39.24 1.68
N ARG A 17 18.23 -40.47 1.49
CA ARG A 17 18.30 -41.49 2.56
C ARG A 17 19.16 -41.04 3.74
N THR A 18 20.28 -40.35 3.48
CA THR A 18 21.15 -39.82 4.52
C THR A 18 20.49 -38.70 5.32
N LEU A 19 19.82 -37.76 4.65
CA LEU A 19 19.09 -36.68 5.31
C LEU A 19 18.00 -37.23 6.23
N VAL A 20 17.18 -38.16 5.74
CA VAL A 20 16.15 -38.84 6.53
C VAL A 20 16.76 -39.60 7.70
N ALA A 21 17.83 -40.37 7.48
CA ALA A 21 18.56 -41.07 8.54
C ALA A 21 19.18 -40.13 9.59
N SER A 22 19.37 -38.86 9.24
CA SER A 22 19.89 -37.81 10.11
C SER A 22 18.79 -36.90 10.67
N ASN A 23 17.53 -37.31 10.65
CA ASN A 23 16.34 -36.57 11.11
C ASN A 23 16.13 -35.21 10.41
N VAL A 24 16.59 -35.10 9.16
CA VAL A 24 16.21 -34.03 8.23
C VAL A 24 15.20 -34.60 7.25
N ASP A 25 13.94 -34.55 7.66
CA ASP A 25 12.78 -35.16 7.00
C ASP A 25 11.96 -34.16 6.17
N THR A 26 12.36 -32.89 6.15
CA THR A 26 11.61 -31.80 5.53
C THR A 26 12.50 -31.07 4.52
N CYS A 27 12.00 -30.87 3.31
CA CYS A 27 12.71 -30.18 2.23
C CYS A 27 11.81 -29.10 1.59
N PHE A 28 12.22 -27.84 1.67
CA PHE A 28 11.56 -26.74 0.95
C PHE A 28 12.23 -26.56 -0.42
N ALA A 29 11.50 -26.78 -1.50
CA ALA A 29 12.10 -27.00 -2.81
C ALA A 29 11.54 -26.05 -3.88
N ASN A 30 12.43 -25.48 -4.68
CA ASN A 30 12.13 -24.94 -6.00
C ASN A 30 13.02 -25.67 -7.02
N PRO A 31 12.55 -26.79 -7.61
CA PRO A 31 13.41 -27.67 -8.39
C PRO A 31 13.63 -27.14 -9.81
N GLY A 32 14.81 -27.43 -10.38
CA GLY A 32 15.09 -27.26 -11.81
C GLY A 32 15.76 -28.50 -12.42
N THR A 33 16.29 -28.36 -13.65
CA THR A 33 16.72 -29.50 -14.46
C THR A 33 17.89 -30.29 -13.86
N SER A 34 18.85 -29.61 -13.21
CA SER A 34 19.99 -30.23 -12.52
C SER A 34 19.56 -31.05 -11.30
N GLU A 35 18.45 -30.71 -10.65
CA GLU A 35 17.96 -31.40 -9.45
C GLU A 35 16.97 -32.53 -9.75
N MET A 36 16.67 -32.84 -11.01
CA MET A 36 15.69 -33.88 -11.37
C MET A 36 16.03 -35.26 -10.81
N HIS A 37 17.31 -35.53 -10.53
CA HIS A 37 17.72 -36.77 -9.87
C HIS A 37 17.39 -36.78 -8.38
N PHE A 38 17.45 -35.62 -7.72
CA PHE A 38 16.94 -35.46 -6.36
C PHE A 38 15.43 -35.68 -6.34
N VAL A 39 14.70 -35.03 -7.25
CA VAL A 39 13.24 -35.20 -7.37
C VAL A 39 12.87 -36.66 -7.63
N ALA A 40 13.56 -37.34 -8.53
CA ALA A 40 13.34 -38.76 -8.80
C ALA A 40 13.73 -39.69 -7.62
N ALA A 41 14.62 -39.24 -6.73
CA ALA A 41 15.00 -39.99 -5.54
C ALA A 41 13.94 -39.92 -4.43
N LEU A 42 13.12 -38.86 -4.41
CA LEU A 42 12.01 -38.72 -3.46
C LEU A 42 10.97 -39.84 -3.63
N ASP A 43 10.66 -40.25 -4.88
CA ASP A 43 9.73 -41.35 -5.16
C ASP A 43 10.24 -42.72 -4.68
N ARG A 44 11.53 -42.85 -4.35
CA ARG A 44 12.20 -44.10 -3.97
C ARG A 44 12.58 -44.16 -2.49
N THR A 45 12.40 -43.06 -1.76
CA THR A 45 12.81 -42.92 -0.37
C THR A 45 11.63 -42.43 0.45
N GLU A 46 11.10 -43.30 1.31
CA GLU A 46 10.09 -42.90 2.29
C GLU A 46 10.71 -41.98 3.36
N GLY A 47 9.91 -41.06 3.91
CA GLY A 47 10.28 -40.25 5.07
C GLY A 47 10.72 -38.81 4.78
N MET A 48 10.87 -38.39 3.52
CA MET A 48 11.11 -36.98 3.18
C MET A 48 9.80 -36.30 2.75
N ARG A 49 9.38 -35.27 3.48
CA ARG A 49 8.30 -34.35 3.10
C ARG A 49 8.88 -33.19 2.28
N SER A 50 8.57 -33.16 0.99
CA SER A 50 8.97 -32.07 0.11
C SER A 50 7.84 -31.05 -0.07
N ILE A 51 8.12 -29.80 0.25
CA ILE A 51 7.20 -28.66 0.11
C ILE A 51 7.65 -27.84 -1.09
N LEU A 52 6.79 -27.77 -2.11
CA LEU A 52 7.04 -26.98 -3.31
C LEU A 52 6.79 -25.50 -3.02
N VAL A 53 7.77 -24.65 -3.35
CA VAL A 53 7.63 -23.19 -3.33
C VAL A 53 7.82 -22.59 -4.72
N LEU A 54 7.28 -21.39 -4.95
CA LEU A 54 7.37 -20.70 -6.24
C LEU A 54 8.61 -19.78 -6.38
N PHE A 55 9.40 -19.62 -5.32
CA PHE A 55 10.60 -18.78 -5.33
C PHE A 55 11.55 -19.19 -4.19
N GLU A 56 12.84 -19.16 -4.44
CA GLU A 56 13.89 -19.71 -3.55
C GLU A 56 13.98 -18.96 -2.21
N GLY A 57 13.74 -17.65 -2.20
CA GLY A 57 13.63 -16.87 -0.96
C GLY A 57 12.51 -17.35 -0.04
N VAL A 58 11.45 -17.98 -0.58
CA VAL A 58 10.41 -18.63 0.24
C VAL A 58 10.94 -19.93 0.84
N ALA A 59 11.73 -20.72 0.10
CA ALA A 59 12.32 -21.96 0.61
C ALA A 59 13.27 -21.68 1.79
N THR A 60 14.18 -20.72 1.61
CA THR A 60 15.17 -20.40 2.66
C THR A 60 14.53 -19.73 3.87
N GLY A 61 13.53 -18.88 3.67
CA GLY A 61 12.74 -18.32 4.78
C GLY A 61 11.91 -19.39 5.51
N ALA A 62 11.27 -20.31 4.79
CA ALA A 62 10.52 -21.40 5.44
C ALA A 62 11.44 -22.34 6.23
N ALA A 63 12.63 -22.66 5.73
CA ALA A 63 13.60 -23.45 6.48
C ALA A 63 14.08 -22.73 7.77
N ASP A 64 14.22 -21.41 7.74
CA ASP A 64 14.50 -20.60 8.94
C ASP A 64 13.36 -20.68 9.97
N GLY A 65 12.11 -20.44 9.55
CA GLY A 65 10.96 -20.54 10.43
C GLY A 65 10.75 -21.93 11.00
N TYR A 66 11.04 -22.96 10.21
CA TYR A 66 11.02 -24.35 10.65
C TYR A 66 12.05 -24.59 11.76
N TRP A 67 13.31 -24.17 11.57
CA TRP A 67 14.35 -24.31 12.59
C TRP A 67 13.95 -23.64 13.90
N ARG A 68 13.45 -22.40 13.85
CA ARG A 68 13.12 -21.63 15.06
C ARG A 68 12.04 -22.30 15.91
N MET A 69 11.14 -23.06 15.28
CA MET A 69 10.03 -23.72 15.96
C MET A 69 10.30 -25.19 16.30
N ALA A 70 10.92 -25.94 15.39
CA ALA A 70 11.20 -27.37 15.56
C ALA A 70 12.54 -27.65 16.24
N GLU A 71 13.43 -26.67 16.32
CA GLU A 71 14.80 -26.77 16.87
C GLU A 71 15.64 -27.90 16.22
N ARG A 72 15.34 -28.19 14.95
CA ARG A 72 16.06 -29.12 14.10
C ARG A 72 16.06 -28.61 12.65
N PRO A 73 17.08 -28.94 11.85
CA PRO A 73 17.22 -28.33 10.53
C PRO A 73 16.24 -28.94 9.53
N ALA A 74 15.73 -28.09 8.65
CA ALA A 74 15.16 -28.50 7.37
C ALA A 74 16.20 -28.33 6.26
N SER A 75 15.99 -29.05 5.16
CA SER A 75 16.75 -28.85 3.93
C SER A 75 16.04 -27.89 2.97
N THR A 76 16.81 -27.25 2.09
CA THR A 76 16.29 -26.56 0.92
C THR A 76 16.83 -27.20 -0.36
N LEU A 77 16.12 -27.06 -1.47
CA LEU A 77 16.58 -27.48 -2.80
C LEU A 77 16.52 -26.28 -3.76
N LEU A 78 17.68 -25.81 -4.20
CA LEU A 78 17.87 -24.59 -4.97
C LEU A 78 18.57 -24.88 -6.31
N HIS A 79 18.15 -24.17 -7.36
CA HIS A 79 18.58 -24.46 -8.73
C HIS A 79 19.82 -23.65 -9.17
N LEU A 80 20.99 -24.30 -9.19
CA LEU A 80 22.30 -23.67 -9.51
C LEU A 80 22.56 -22.36 -8.73
N GLY A 81 23.53 -21.57 -9.19
CA GLY A 81 23.85 -20.28 -8.59
C GLY A 81 22.71 -19.26 -8.63
N PRO A 82 21.90 -19.14 -9.70
CA PRO A 82 20.75 -18.23 -9.71
C PRO A 82 19.71 -18.55 -8.63
N GLY A 83 19.38 -19.83 -8.45
CA GLY A 83 18.45 -20.25 -7.40
C GLY A 83 19.01 -20.00 -6.00
N LEU A 84 20.31 -20.27 -5.78
CA LEU A 84 20.98 -19.87 -4.55
C LEU A 84 20.90 -18.35 -4.34
N ALA A 85 21.20 -17.55 -5.37
CA ALA A 85 21.20 -16.09 -5.32
C ALA A 85 19.82 -15.51 -4.93
N ASN A 86 18.74 -16.07 -5.49
CA ASN A 86 17.36 -15.70 -5.12
C ASN A 86 17.04 -15.97 -3.64
N GLY A 87 17.69 -16.98 -3.04
CA GLY A 87 17.52 -17.38 -1.63
C GLY A 87 18.38 -16.62 -0.62
N LEU A 88 19.42 -15.91 -1.06
CA LEU A 88 20.46 -15.34 -0.17
C LEU A 88 19.91 -14.34 0.86
N SER A 89 18.88 -13.56 0.53
CA SER A 89 18.28 -12.58 1.46
C SER A 89 17.79 -13.23 2.75
N ASN A 90 17.05 -14.34 2.64
CA ASN A 90 16.56 -15.06 3.81
C ASN A 90 17.61 -15.99 4.43
N ILE A 91 18.63 -16.45 3.69
CA ILE A 91 19.80 -17.10 4.29
C ILE A 91 20.54 -16.13 5.21
N HIS A 92 20.71 -14.86 4.81
CA HIS A 92 21.28 -13.83 5.67
C HIS A 92 20.47 -13.63 6.96
N ASN A 93 19.14 -13.56 6.87
CA ASN A 93 18.26 -13.47 8.04
C ASN A 93 18.41 -14.69 8.96
N ALA A 94 18.40 -15.91 8.40
CA ALA A 94 18.59 -17.16 9.12
C ALA A 94 19.95 -17.20 9.85
N ARG A 95 21.02 -16.80 9.17
CA ARG A 95 22.36 -16.73 9.78
C ARG A 95 22.41 -15.77 10.96
N LYS A 96 21.80 -14.58 10.83
CA LYS A 96 21.73 -13.60 11.92
C LYS A 96 20.89 -14.08 13.09
N ALA A 97 19.94 -14.98 12.84
CA ALA A 97 19.12 -15.66 13.85
C ALA A 97 19.80 -16.88 14.47
N SER A 98 21.00 -17.26 14.02
CA SER A 98 21.65 -18.54 14.38
C SER A 98 20.71 -19.71 14.09
N SER A 99 20.12 -19.71 12.90
CA SER A 99 19.30 -20.81 12.41
C SER A 99 20.13 -21.85 11.70
N GLY A 100 19.82 -23.13 11.96
CA GLY A 100 20.42 -24.28 11.32
C GLY A 100 19.65 -24.68 10.06
N MET A 101 20.32 -24.73 8.91
CA MET A 101 19.71 -25.18 7.66
C MET A 101 20.72 -25.87 6.73
N VAL A 102 20.22 -26.81 5.92
CA VAL A 102 21.01 -27.50 4.88
C VAL A 102 20.52 -27.08 3.50
N ASN A 103 21.24 -26.19 2.84
CA ASN A 103 20.96 -25.79 1.47
C ASN A 103 21.57 -26.77 0.49
N ILE A 104 20.74 -27.42 -0.32
CA ILE A 104 21.16 -28.32 -1.39
C ILE A 104 21.07 -27.55 -2.69
N VAL A 105 22.20 -27.36 -3.36
CA VAL A 105 22.29 -26.59 -4.61
C VAL A 105 22.78 -27.52 -5.70
N GLY A 106 21.98 -27.77 -6.74
CA GLY A 106 22.49 -28.53 -7.88
C GLY A 106 23.46 -27.70 -8.71
N GLU A 107 24.30 -28.37 -9.48
CA GLU A 107 25.28 -27.77 -10.38
C GLU A 107 25.30 -28.56 -11.69
N HIS A 108 25.83 -27.96 -12.75
CA HIS A 108 26.18 -28.67 -13.98
C HIS A 108 27.09 -29.86 -13.69
N ALA A 109 27.11 -30.82 -14.62
CA ALA A 109 28.06 -31.93 -14.51
C ALA A 109 29.50 -31.39 -14.53
N THR A 110 30.39 -32.01 -13.74
CA THR A 110 31.78 -31.53 -13.54
C THR A 110 32.54 -31.29 -14.85
N TRP A 111 32.39 -32.18 -15.83
CA TRP A 111 33.00 -32.10 -17.16
C TRP A 111 32.35 -31.06 -18.08
N HIS A 112 31.21 -30.49 -17.71
CA HIS A 112 30.50 -29.48 -18.50
C HIS A 112 30.81 -28.04 -18.07
N LEU A 113 31.38 -27.85 -16.87
CA LEU A 113 31.67 -26.54 -16.30
C LEU A 113 32.64 -25.69 -17.14
N GLU A 114 33.57 -26.32 -17.87
CA GLU A 114 34.55 -25.60 -18.70
C GLU A 114 33.93 -24.83 -19.87
N PHE A 115 32.70 -25.17 -20.26
CA PHE A 115 32.03 -24.58 -21.42
C PHE A 115 31.23 -23.31 -21.09
N ASP A 116 31.13 -22.92 -19.81
CA ASP A 116 30.37 -21.76 -19.36
C ASP A 116 28.95 -21.74 -19.94
N ALA A 117 28.27 -22.90 -19.88
CA ALA A 117 26.90 -23.04 -20.37
C ALA A 117 25.94 -22.11 -19.60
N PRO A 118 24.78 -21.74 -20.17
CA PRO A 118 23.78 -20.97 -19.42
C PRO A 118 23.53 -21.56 -18.02
N LEU A 119 23.39 -20.67 -17.02
CA LEU A 119 23.27 -20.98 -15.58
C LEU A 119 24.58 -21.39 -14.87
N THR A 120 25.70 -21.58 -15.58
CA THR A 120 27.02 -21.73 -14.94
C THR A 120 27.37 -20.47 -14.16
N SER A 121 27.89 -20.63 -12.95
CA SER A 121 28.29 -19.53 -12.07
C SER A 121 29.24 -20.01 -10.97
N ASP A 122 29.92 -19.08 -10.29
CA ASP A 122 30.72 -19.41 -9.10
C ASP A 122 29.81 -19.65 -7.88
N ILE A 123 29.19 -20.83 -7.79
CA ILE A 123 28.28 -21.17 -6.70
C ILE A 123 28.99 -21.15 -5.34
N GLU A 124 30.24 -21.60 -5.27
CA GLU A 124 31.02 -21.52 -4.02
C GLU A 124 31.25 -20.07 -3.59
N GLY A 125 31.63 -19.19 -4.52
CA GLY A 125 31.79 -17.76 -4.27
C GLY A 125 30.50 -17.08 -3.83
N LEU A 126 29.35 -17.50 -4.38
CA LEU A 126 28.02 -17.03 -3.94
C LEU A 126 27.64 -17.53 -2.54
N ALA A 127 27.99 -18.77 -2.20
CA ALA A 127 27.61 -19.40 -0.93
C ALA A 127 28.44 -18.91 0.27
N ARG A 128 29.76 -18.76 0.09
CA ARG A 128 30.73 -18.48 1.18
C ARG A 128 30.39 -17.25 2.05
N PRO A 129 29.88 -16.12 1.54
CA PRO A 129 29.60 -14.96 2.39
C PRO A 129 28.49 -15.18 3.41
N LEU A 130 27.54 -16.08 3.14
CA LEU A 130 26.34 -16.30 3.95
C LEU A 130 26.21 -17.72 4.52
N SER A 131 27.16 -18.60 4.21
CA SER A 131 27.22 -19.96 4.77
C SER A 131 28.42 -20.09 5.70
N ASP A 132 28.25 -20.78 6.82
CA ASP A 132 29.36 -21.09 7.73
C ASP A 132 30.09 -22.37 7.28
N TRP A 133 29.39 -23.24 6.54
CA TRP A 133 29.93 -24.43 5.90
C TRP A 133 29.54 -24.49 4.42
N VAL A 134 30.51 -24.72 3.53
CA VAL A 134 30.28 -24.89 2.08
C VAL A 134 31.10 -26.07 1.57
N ARG A 135 30.49 -26.94 0.78
CA ARG A 135 31.20 -28.03 0.09
C ARG A 135 30.56 -28.37 -1.25
N THR A 136 31.41 -28.54 -2.26
CA THR A 136 31.04 -29.16 -3.52
C THR A 136 31.40 -30.64 -3.48
N SER A 137 30.40 -31.52 -3.62
CA SER A 137 30.67 -32.96 -3.62
C SER A 137 31.40 -33.38 -4.90
N ARG A 138 32.32 -34.35 -4.78
CA ARG A 138 33.23 -34.76 -5.86
C ARG A 138 32.88 -36.10 -6.52
N GLY A 139 31.84 -36.78 -6.04
CA GLY A 139 31.44 -38.09 -6.58
C GLY A 139 30.28 -38.71 -5.81
N ALA A 140 29.57 -39.64 -6.46
CA ALA A 140 28.38 -40.28 -5.88
C ALA A 140 28.65 -40.97 -4.53
N GLN A 141 29.84 -41.54 -4.32
CA GLN A 141 30.25 -42.22 -3.09
C GLN A 141 30.43 -41.25 -1.90
N ALA A 142 30.71 -39.97 -2.16
CA ALA A 142 31.03 -38.97 -1.14
C ALA A 142 29.78 -38.26 -0.60
N ILE A 143 28.72 -38.17 -1.40
CA ILE A 143 27.52 -37.37 -1.10
C ILE A 143 26.91 -37.69 0.26
N GLY A 144 26.80 -38.97 0.64
CA GLY A 144 26.27 -39.34 1.95
C GLY A 144 27.12 -38.81 3.11
N HIS A 145 28.45 -38.94 3.04
CA HIS A 145 29.33 -38.37 4.07
C HIS A 145 29.30 -36.84 4.08
N ASP A 146 29.30 -36.21 2.90
CA ASP A 146 29.20 -34.75 2.78
C ASP A 146 27.87 -34.23 3.36
N ALA A 147 26.77 -34.97 3.20
CA ALA A 147 25.48 -34.65 3.78
C ALA A 147 25.48 -34.79 5.31
N VAL A 148 26.14 -35.81 5.86
CA VAL A 148 26.32 -35.95 7.33
C VAL A 148 27.05 -34.73 7.89
N ASP A 149 28.14 -34.31 7.25
CA ASP A 149 28.90 -33.12 7.67
C ASP A 149 28.04 -31.84 7.59
N ALA A 150 27.25 -31.68 6.52
CA ALA A 150 26.34 -30.55 6.37
C ALA A 150 25.26 -30.53 7.46
N VAL A 151 24.67 -31.68 7.78
CA VAL A 151 23.67 -31.81 8.85
C VAL A 151 24.29 -31.54 10.21
N ALA A 152 25.51 -32.02 10.47
CA ALA A 152 26.22 -31.77 11.71
C ALA A 152 26.48 -30.26 11.91
N ALA A 153 26.92 -29.56 10.86
CA ALA A 153 27.04 -28.10 10.88
C ALA A 153 25.69 -27.43 11.17
N ALA A 154 24.63 -27.81 10.44
CA ALA A 154 23.30 -27.23 10.62
C ALA A 154 22.73 -27.44 12.04
N ARG A 155 22.92 -28.63 12.64
CA ARG A 155 22.55 -28.88 14.05
C ARG A 155 23.30 -28.00 15.04
N GLY A 156 24.51 -27.56 14.69
CA GLY A 156 25.28 -26.55 15.41
C GLY A 156 24.81 -25.11 15.20
N ALA A 157 23.57 -24.89 14.74
CA ALA A 157 22.99 -23.57 14.48
C ALA A 157 23.72 -22.78 13.37
N GLN A 158 24.22 -23.50 12.35
CA GLN A 158 24.97 -22.94 11.23
C GLN A 158 24.24 -23.06 9.89
N ILE A 159 24.59 -22.19 8.96
CA ILE A 159 24.16 -22.32 7.56
C ILE A 159 25.13 -23.25 6.83
N ALA A 160 24.64 -24.40 6.36
CA ALA A 160 25.40 -25.34 5.56
C ALA A 160 24.92 -25.35 4.11
N THR A 161 25.83 -25.20 3.14
CA THR A 161 25.52 -25.26 1.71
C THR A 161 26.29 -26.40 1.04
N LEU A 162 25.57 -27.40 0.56
CA LEU A 162 26.08 -28.58 -0.15
C LEU A 162 25.75 -28.45 -1.65
N ILE A 163 26.81 -28.35 -2.47
CA ILE A 163 26.72 -28.18 -3.92
C ILE A 163 26.91 -29.55 -4.60
N LEU A 164 26.03 -29.88 -5.54
CA LEU A 164 25.92 -31.19 -6.16
C LEU A 164 26.01 -31.11 -7.69
N PRO A 165 27.20 -31.31 -8.28
CA PRO A 165 27.32 -31.46 -9.73
C PRO A 165 26.45 -32.60 -10.24
N GLY A 166 25.77 -32.40 -11.37
CA GLY A 166 24.77 -33.34 -11.89
C GLY A 166 25.28 -34.79 -12.01
N ASP A 167 26.53 -34.96 -12.43
CA ASP A 167 27.17 -36.27 -12.53
C ASP A 167 27.37 -36.97 -11.19
N THR A 168 27.61 -36.21 -10.12
CA THR A 168 27.67 -36.80 -8.77
C THR A 168 26.30 -37.31 -8.31
N ALA A 169 25.22 -36.62 -8.70
CA ALA A 169 23.85 -36.98 -8.33
C ALA A 169 23.31 -38.21 -9.10
N TRP A 170 23.61 -38.32 -10.40
CA TRP A 170 23.05 -39.39 -11.24
C TRP A 170 23.96 -40.62 -11.43
N ASN A 171 25.26 -40.53 -11.12
CA ASN A 171 26.15 -41.68 -11.17
C ASN A 171 25.79 -42.70 -10.08
N GLY A 172 26.01 -43.99 -10.40
CA GLY A 172 25.83 -45.08 -9.45
C GLY A 172 26.98 -45.15 -8.44
N GLY A 173 26.74 -45.82 -7.32
CA GLY A 173 27.72 -45.97 -6.24
C GLY A 173 27.47 -45.03 -5.05
N GLY A 174 26.25 -44.53 -4.90
CA GLY A 174 25.84 -43.78 -3.70
C GLY A 174 25.99 -44.62 -2.43
N ILE A 175 26.49 -43.99 -1.37
CA ILE A 175 26.67 -44.61 -0.05
C ILE A 175 25.88 -43.76 0.95
N ILE A 176 24.98 -44.39 1.71
CA ILE A 176 24.26 -43.70 2.78
C ILE A 176 25.27 -43.31 3.87
N GLY A 177 25.29 -42.03 4.22
CA GLY A 177 26.06 -41.55 5.37
C GLY A 177 25.35 -41.93 6.67
N HIS A 178 26.13 -42.38 7.65
CA HIS A 178 25.64 -42.63 9.00
C HIS A 178 26.31 -41.64 9.95
N GLY A 179 25.62 -40.53 10.22
CA GLY A 179 26.07 -39.53 11.19
C GLY A 179 25.83 -39.98 12.63
N CYS A 180 26.69 -39.53 13.53
CA CYS A 180 26.48 -39.66 14.97
C CYS A 180 25.52 -38.55 15.44
N GLU A 181 24.67 -38.83 16.43
CA GLU A 181 24.02 -37.76 17.18
C GLU A 181 25.11 -36.88 17.81
N THR A 182 25.20 -35.63 17.37
CA THR A 182 26.02 -34.62 18.04
C THR A 182 25.30 -34.15 19.27
N ASP A 183 25.89 -34.42 20.44
CA ASP A 183 25.48 -33.86 21.71
C ASP A 183 25.75 -32.34 21.67
N ILE A 184 24.69 -31.54 21.75
CA ILE A 184 24.76 -30.07 21.54
C ILE A 184 24.98 -29.32 22.87
N ASP A 185 25.14 -30.06 23.97
CA ASP A 185 25.51 -29.49 25.27
C ASP A 185 26.99 -29.10 25.22
N ALA A 186 27.23 -27.84 24.88
CA ALA A 186 28.58 -27.29 24.98
C ALA A 186 29.04 -27.28 26.44
N ALA A 187 30.34 -27.49 26.63
CA ALA A 187 30.97 -27.40 27.94
C ALA A 187 30.69 -26.01 28.57
N VAL A 188 30.15 -26.02 29.78
CA VAL A 188 29.97 -24.82 30.59
C VAL A 188 31.35 -24.32 31.01
N ASP A 189 31.65 -23.04 30.75
CA ASP A 189 32.87 -22.39 31.22
C ASP A 189 32.70 -21.97 32.69
N PRO A 190 33.41 -22.61 33.64
CA PRO A 190 33.28 -22.29 35.07
C PRO A 190 33.74 -20.86 35.41
N ASP A 191 34.74 -20.34 34.70
CA ASP A 191 35.27 -19.01 34.96
C ASP A 191 34.28 -17.93 34.51
N ALA A 192 33.59 -18.16 33.39
CA ALA A 192 32.51 -17.30 32.91
C ALA A 192 31.32 -17.30 33.88
N VAL A 193 30.97 -18.47 34.45
CA VAL A 193 29.91 -18.58 35.49
C VAL A 193 30.30 -17.81 36.74
N GLU A 194 31.53 -17.95 37.24
CA GLU A 194 31.99 -17.24 38.44
C GLU A 194 32.05 -15.71 38.21
N ALA A 195 32.52 -15.28 37.04
CA ALA A 195 32.52 -13.88 36.65
C ALA A 195 31.10 -13.30 36.59
N ALA A 196 30.16 -14.01 35.97
CA ALA A 196 28.76 -13.60 35.91
C ALA A 196 28.12 -13.55 37.31
N ALA A 197 28.42 -14.52 38.19
CA ALA A 197 27.92 -14.52 39.57
C ALA A 197 28.43 -13.30 40.36
N ARG A 198 29.71 -12.92 40.19
CA ARG A 198 30.27 -11.70 40.80
C ARG A 198 29.62 -10.43 40.25
N ALA A 199 29.41 -10.37 38.93
CA ALA A 199 28.75 -9.23 38.28
C ALA A 199 27.31 -9.02 38.81
N LEU A 200 26.58 -10.11 39.04
CA LEU A 200 25.23 -10.07 39.60
C LEU A 200 25.16 -9.61 41.07
N ALA A 201 26.28 -9.55 41.79
CA ALA A 201 26.31 -9.01 43.16
C ALA A 201 25.98 -7.50 43.23
N LEU A 202 26.02 -6.79 42.09
CA LEU A 202 25.60 -5.39 41.98
C LEU A 202 24.06 -5.20 41.94
N GLY A 203 23.30 -6.31 41.90
CA GLY A 203 21.84 -6.29 41.97
C GLY A 203 21.18 -5.49 40.84
N GLU A 204 20.44 -4.43 41.19
CA GLU A 204 19.67 -3.63 40.23
C GLU A 204 20.52 -2.93 39.15
N GLN A 205 21.84 -2.80 39.36
CA GLN A 205 22.78 -2.29 38.35
C GLN A 205 23.31 -3.37 37.39
N ALA A 206 22.86 -4.62 37.53
CA ALA A 206 23.21 -5.73 36.65
C ALA A 206 22.06 -6.10 35.70
N MET A 207 22.41 -6.49 34.47
CA MET A 207 21.46 -6.93 33.44
C MET A 207 21.92 -8.24 32.81
N ILE A 208 20.97 -9.14 32.51
CA ILE A 208 21.20 -10.36 31.73
C ILE A 208 20.53 -10.18 30.37
N ILE A 209 21.30 -10.07 29.30
CA ILE A 209 20.79 -9.99 27.92
C ILE A 209 20.80 -11.39 27.31
N LEU A 210 19.62 -11.89 27.00
CA LEU A 210 19.40 -13.19 26.38
C LEU A 210 19.30 -13.06 24.86
N GLY A 211 19.85 -14.05 24.16
CA GLY A 211 19.81 -14.27 22.72
C GLY A 211 19.43 -15.70 22.37
N GLY A 212 19.28 -15.98 21.07
CA GLY A 212 19.15 -17.35 20.56
C GLY A 212 18.06 -18.17 21.22
N ARG A 213 18.38 -19.41 21.62
CA ARG A 213 17.44 -20.36 22.22
C ARG A 213 17.16 -20.07 23.71
N SER A 214 18.03 -19.30 24.36
CA SER A 214 17.92 -18.95 25.77
C SER A 214 16.73 -18.03 26.12
N ILE A 215 15.99 -17.52 25.13
CA ILE A 215 14.78 -16.69 25.30
C ILE A 215 13.49 -17.54 25.29
N SER A 216 13.60 -18.81 25.67
CA SER A 216 12.48 -19.75 25.71
C SER A 216 12.69 -20.84 26.75
N GLY A 217 11.60 -21.54 27.09
CA GLY A 217 11.60 -22.74 27.91
C GLY A 217 12.29 -22.57 29.27
N GLU A 218 13.02 -23.61 29.68
CA GLU A 218 13.72 -23.64 30.96
C GLU A 218 14.81 -22.58 31.08
N ALA A 219 15.49 -22.25 29.98
CA ALA A 219 16.55 -21.23 29.99
C ALA A 219 16.01 -19.86 30.39
N LEU A 220 14.88 -19.46 29.81
CA LEU A 220 14.20 -18.21 30.17
C LEU A 220 13.72 -18.22 31.64
N ASP A 221 13.21 -19.36 32.10
CA ASP A 221 12.78 -19.54 33.49
C ASP A 221 13.95 -19.38 34.47
N LEU A 222 15.09 -20.01 34.19
CA LEU A 222 16.31 -19.87 35.00
C LEU A 222 16.81 -18.43 35.02
N ALA A 223 16.80 -17.73 33.89
CA ALA A 223 17.15 -16.32 33.85
C ALA A 223 16.22 -15.46 34.73
N GLY A 224 14.92 -15.76 34.74
CA GLY A 224 13.96 -15.13 35.64
C GLY A 224 14.19 -15.43 37.12
N GLN A 225 14.54 -16.67 37.45
CA GLN A 225 14.90 -17.07 38.83
C GLN A 225 16.16 -16.33 39.29
N ILE A 226 17.20 -16.28 38.45
CA ILE A 226 18.44 -15.54 38.73
C ILE A 226 18.12 -14.07 38.95
N ALA A 227 17.37 -13.45 38.05
CA ALA A 227 16.98 -12.04 38.15
C ALA A 227 16.19 -11.74 39.43
N GLY A 228 15.17 -12.54 39.76
CA GLY A 228 14.40 -12.36 40.98
C GLY A 228 15.21 -12.59 42.25
N LYS A 229 16.21 -13.49 42.21
CA LYS A 229 17.11 -13.75 43.33
C LYS A 229 18.10 -12.61 43.58
N THR A 230 18.66 -12.03 42.51
CA THR A 230 19.76 -11.07 42.61
C THR A 230 19.31 -9.62 42.52
N GLY A 231 18.11 -9.35 41.97
CA GLY A 231 17.63 -8.02 41.61
C GLY A 231 18.07 -7.55 40.22
N ALA A 232 18.81 -8.38 39.46
CA ALA A 232 19.19 -8.07 38.09
C ALA A 232 17.98 -8.04 37.15
N ARG A 233 18.13 -7.39 35.99
CA ARG A 233 17.07 -7.34 34.97
C ARG A 233 17.30 -8.32 33.83
N VAL A 234 16.29 -9.09 33.45
CA VAL A 234 16.30 -9.88 32.20
C VAL A 234 15.93 -8.97 31.02
N ALA A 235 16.73 -9.03 29.97
CA ALA A 235 16.55 -8.25 28.76
C ALA A 235 16.83 -9.07 27.49
N THR A 236 16.39 -8.55 26.35
CA THR A 236 16.77 -9.01 25.02
C THR A 236 17.32 -7.83 24.22
N GLN A 237 18.03 -8.12 23.13
CA GLN A 237 18.20 -7.11 22.09
C GLN A 237 16.84 -6.72 21.48
N PHE A 238 16.81 -5.65 20.68
CA PHE A 238 15.58 -5.21 20.02
C PHE A 238 14.96 -6.29 19.12
N PHE A 239 15.81 -7.03 18.40
CA PHE A 239 15.41 -8.18 17.61
C PHE A 239 15.85 -9.47 18.30
N SER A 240 14.91 -10.40 18.41
CA SER A 240 15.12 -11.75 18.91
C SER A 240 14.61 -12.76 17.88
N ALA A 241 15.35 -13.86 17.68
CA ALA A 241 14.98 -14.88 16.70
C ALA A 241 13.63 -15.50 17.04
N ARG A 242 13.43 -15.78 18.32
CA ARG A 242 12.20 -16.31 18.92
C ARG A 242 12.16 -15.90 20.39
N THR A 243 11.01 -15.41 20.85
CA THR A 243 10.77 -15.08 22.25
C THR A 243 9.49 -15.79 22.69
N GLN A 244 9.58 -16.67 23.69
CA GLN A 244 8.38 -17.14 24.40
C GLN A 244 7.93 -16.10 25.42
N ARG A 245 6.66 -15.69 25.35
CA ARG A 245 6.13 -14.58 26.13
C ARG A 245 4.64 -14.73 26.43
N GLY A 246 4.03 -13.71 27.02
CA GLY A 246 2.64 -13.73 27.46
C GLY A 246 2.52 -13.99 28.96
N ALA A 247 1.29 -13.98 29.44
CA ALA A 247 0.96 -14.23 30.84
C ALA A 247 1.57 -15.55 31.34
N GLY A 248 2.11 -15.55 32.56
CA GLY A 248 2.77 -16.72 33.17
C GLY A 248 4.21 -16.98 32.71
N ARG A 249 4.73 -16.25 31.71
CA ARG A 249 6.15 -16.35 31.30
C ARG A 249 7.01 -15.31 32.01
N VAL A 250 8.33 -15.52 32.05
CA VAL A 250 9.26 -14.50 32.57
C VAL A 250 9.26 -13.32 31.59
N PRO A 251 9.00 -12.08 32.05
CA PRO A 251 9.08 -10.92 31.20
C PRO A 251 10.55 -10.61 30.87
N ALA A 252 10.84 -10.37 29.60
CA ALA A 252 12.15 -9.91 29.15
C ALA A 252 12.02 -8.49 28.57
N PHE A 253 12.82 -7.57 29.09
CA PHE A 253 12.85 -6.19 28.61
C PHE A 253 13.53 -6.11 27.23
N SER A 254 12.80 -5.70 26.20
CA SER A 254 13.39 -5.45 24.89
C SER A 254 14.11 -4.11 24.88
N ILE A 255 15.43 -4.12 24.65
CA ILE A 255 16.22 -2.90 24.48
C ILE A 255 15.65 -2.10 23.29
N PRO A 256 15.42 -0.77 23.43
CA PRO A 256 14.88 0.05 22.36
C PRO A 256 15.75 0.06 21.09
N TYR A 257 15.12 0.18 19.92
CA TYR A 257 15.82 0.33 18.64
C TYR A 257 16.53 1.69 18.49
N ASN A 258 15.89 2.76 18.96
CA ASN A 258 16.45 4.11 18.87
C ASN A 258 17.62 4.27 19.86
N VAL A 259 18.76 4.78 19.36
CA VAL A 259 20.00 4.87 20.14
C VAL A 259 19.84 5.70 21.43
N ASP A 260 19.18 6.85 21.39
CA ASP A 260 19.06 7.72 22.57
C ASP A 260 18.13 7.11 23.62
N ALA A 261 17.05 6.47 23.17
CA ALA A 261 16.14 5.72 24.04
C ALA A 261 16.85 4.51 24.67
N ALA A 262 17.69 3.81 23.91
CA ALA A 262 18.48 2.69 24.42
C ALA A 262 19.52 3.14 25.44
N LEU A 263 20.28 4.20 25.15
CA LEU A 263 21.24 4.79 26.09
C LEU A 263 20.55 5.26 27.38
N THR A 264 19.39 5.90 27.26
CA THR A 264 18.59 6.33 28.42
C THR A 264 18.11 5.13 29.24
N ALA A 265 17.62 4.08 28.57
CA ALA A 265 17.16 2.87 29.23
C ALA A 265 18.29 2.07 29.88
N LEU A 266 19.52 2.20 29.38
CA LEU A 266 20.67 1.40 29.82
C LEU A 266 21.67 2.16 30.70
N LYS A 267 21.41 3.44 31.00
CA LYS A 267 22.33 4.33 31.72
C LYS A 267 22.70 3.87 33.13
N ASP A 268 21.82 3.13 33.80
CA ASP A 268 21.97 2.73 35.20
C ASP A 268 22.63 1.36 35.37
N TYR A 269 22.84 0.61 34.28
CA TYR A 269 23.49 -0.70 34.34
C TYR A 269 25.01 -0.56 34.19
N ARG A 270 25.75 -1.18 35.11
CA ARG A 270 27.22 -1.21 35.15
C ARG A 270 27.79 -2.58 34.80
N GLU A 271 26.98 -3.62 34.95
CA GLU A 271 27.34 -5.00 34.64
C GLU A 271 26.31 -5.60 33.67
N ILE A 272 26.79 -6.13 32.56
CA ILE A 272 25.95 -6.76 31.53
C ILE A 272 26.44 -8.18 31.30
N ILE A 273 25.59 -9.16 31.56
CA ILE A 273 25.85 -10.57 31.27
C ILE A 273 25.18 -10.90 29.94
N THR A 274 25.92 -11.46 28.98
CA THR A 274 25.35 -11.87 27.69
C THR A 274 25.27 -13.39 27.56
N VAL A 275 24.13 -13.88 27.08
CA VAL A 275 23.87 -15.31 26.82
C VAL A 275 23.39 -15.47 25.40
N GLU A 276 24.11 -16.25 24.58
CA GLU A 276 23.80 -16.44 23.14
C GLU A 276 23.78 -15.15 22.31
N THR A 277 24.39 -14.09 22.83
CA THR A 277 24.40 -12.76 22.23
C THR A 277 25.71 -12.02 22.51
N GLY A 278 25.92 -10.90 21.82
CA GLY A 278 27.00 -9.97 22.08
C GLY A 278 26.51 -8.73 22.84
N GLU A 279 27.37 -7.73 22.91
CA GLU A 279 27.03 -6.41 23.45
C GLU A 279 25.84 -5.79 22.70
N PRO A 280 25.03 -4.95 23.38
CA PRO A 280 23.98 -4.20 22.72
C PRO A 280 24.60 -3.14 21.78
N ILE A 281 24.33 -3.27 20.49
CA ILE A 281 24.83 -2.37 19.46
C ILE A 281 23.70 -1.76 18.64
N SER A 282 23.91 -0.57 18.10
CA SER A 282 22.95 0.09 17.23
C SER A 282 22.83 -0.66 15.90
N PHE A 283 21.63 -0.67 15.33
CA PHE A 283 21.37 -1.32 14.05
C PHE A 283 22.03 -0.58 12.87
N PHE A 284 22.00 0.76 12.92
CA PHE A 284 22.73 1.65 12.03
C PHE A 284 23.65 2.57 12.84
N ALA A 285 24.73 3.02 12.20
CA ALA A 285 25.54 4.13 12.71
C ALA A 285 24.91 5.46 12.30
N TYR A 286 24.91 6.42 13.22
CA TYR A 286 24.45 7.78 12.97
C TYR A 286 25.57 8.77 13.37
N PRO A 287 25.66 9.94 12.72
CA PRO A 287 26.61 10.98 13.12
C PRO A 287 26.47 11.31 14.61
N ASP A 288 27.61 11.45 15.28
CA ASP A 288 27.72 11.85 16.70
C ASP A 288 27.02 10.92 17.72
N LYS A 289 26.66 9.69 17.32
CA LYS A 289 26.07 8.68 18.21
C LYS A 289 26.99 7.46 18.35
N PRO A 290 27.07 6.84 19.55
CA PRO A 290 27.89 5.65 19.75
C PRO A 290 27.25 4.42 19.09
N SER A 291 28.09 3.50 18.60
CA SER A 291 27.63 2.20 18.11
C SER A 291 27.29 1.24 19.24
N GLN A 292 27.94 1.36 20.39
CA GLN A 292 27.62 0.60 21.60
C GLN A 292 26.52 1.31 22.39
N MET A 293 25.41 0.63 22.63
CA MET A 293 24.27 1.16 23.36
C MET A 293 24.35 0.72 24.82
N LYS A 294 25.40 1.13 25.55
CA LYS A 294 25.59 0.84 26.98
C LYS A 294 26.22 2.02 27.68
N HIS A 295 26.18 2.03 29.01
CA HIS A 295 26.94 3.01 29.77
C HIS A 295 28.45 2.89 29.44
N PRO A 296 29.22 3.99 29.27
CA PRO A 296 30.62 3.93 28.85
C PRO A 296 31.53 3.10 29.77
N GLU A 297 31.21 3.07 31.06
CA GLU A 297 31.94 2.30 32.08
C GLU A 297 31.34 0.89 32.31
N ALA A 298 30.31 0.49 31.58
CA ALA A 298 29.69 -0.82 31.78
C ALA A 298 30.59 -1.96 31.28
N GLN A 299 30.82 -2.92 32.17
CA GLN A 299 31.51 -4.16 31.87
C GLN A 299 30.55 -5.17 31.25
N VAL A 300 31.06 -5.99 30.33
CA VAL A 300 30.29 -7.04 29.69
C VAL A 300 30.96 -8.38 29.96
N THR A 301 30.23 -9.28 30.61
CA THR A 301 30.64 -10.66 30.85
C THR A 301 29.87 -11.58 29.91
N GLN A 302 30.56 -12.22 28.97
CA GLN A 302 29.94 -13.22 28.11
C GLN A 302 29.84 -14.54 28.87
N LEU A 303 28.62 -14.95 29.25
CA LEU A 303 28.36 -16.24 29.88
C LEU A 303 28.33 -17.36 28.84
N CYS A 304 27.76 -17.08 27.66
CA CYS A 304 27.63 -18.05 26.58
C CYS A 304 27.71 -17.35 25.21
N PRO A 305 28.58 -17.79 24.28
CA PRO A 305 28.70 -17.19 22.96
C PRO A 305 27.48 -17.48 22.07
N ARG A 306 27.33 -16.70 21.00
CA ARG A 306 26.27 -16.92 20.00
C ARG A 306 26.43 -18.29 19.33
N GLY A 307 25.32 -18.98 19.12
CA GLY A 307 25.26 -20.30 18.46
C GLY A 307 25.39 -21.50 19.42
N VAL A 308 25.78 -21.26 20.68
CA VAL A 308 25.90 -22.28 21.72
C VAL A 308 24.70 -22.20 22.66
N HIS A 309 24.01 -23.31 22.97
CA HIS A 309 22.82 -23.23 23.83
C HIS A 309 23.17 -22.81 25.27
N GLY A 310 22.57 -21.72 25.76
CA GLY A 310 22.88 -21.14 27.06
C GLY A 310 22.30 -21.88 28.28
N LEU A 311 21.47 -22.92 28.09
CA LEU A 311 20.79 -23.63 29.17
C LEU A 311 21.75 -24.16 30.25
N GLY A 312 22.82 -24.85 29.85
CA GLY A 312 23.80 -25.40 30.80
C GLY A 312 24.48 -24.30 31.64
N ALA A 313 24.85 -23.18 30.99
CA ALA A 313 25.49 -22.06 31.67
C ALA A 313 24.53 -21.33 32.61
N LEU A 314 23.25 -21.18 32.24
CA LEU A 314 22.21 -20.60 33.08
C LEU A 314 21.88 -21.50 34.30
N ARG A 315 21.86 -22.82 34.13
CA ARG A 315 21.71 -23.77 35.26
C ARG A 315 22.86 -23.63 36.26
N ALA A 316 24.10 -23.60 35.76
CA ALA A 316 25.28 -23.41 36.60
C ALA A 316 25.26 -22.05 37.32
N LEU A 317 24.87 -20.98 36.63
CA LEU A 317 24.75 -19.66 37.22
C LEU A 317 23.64 -19.58 38.27
N ALA A 318 22.47 -20.16 38.01
CA ALA A 318 21.38 -20.26 38.97
C ALA A 318 21.82 -20.98 40.25
N SER A 319 22.57 -22.08 40.12
CA SER A 319 23.16 -22.78 41.26
C SER A 319 24.19 -21.91 41.99
N ALA A 320 25.04 -21.18 41.27
CA ALA A 320 26.09 -20.34 41.87
C ALA A 320 25.52 -19.17 42.69
N VAL A 321 24.41 -18.56 42.25
CA VAL A 321 23.74 -17.47 42.98
C VAL A 321 22.67 -17.96 43.97
N GLY A 322 22.38 -19.26 43.98
CA GLY A 322 21.36 -19.87 44.83
C GLY A 322 19.93 -19.45 44.48
N ALA A 323 19.65 -19.26 43.19
CA ALA A 323 18.32 -18.97 42.68
C ALA A 323 17.41 -20.21 42.74
N LYS A 324 16.13 -19.99 43.00
CA LYS A 324 15.10 -21.02 43.18
C LYS A 324 13.92 -20.76 42.24
N PRO A 325 13.10 -21.79 41.93
CA PRO A 325 11.90 -21.63 41.09
C PRO A 325 10.97 -20.50 41.53
N ASP A 326 10.75 -20.34 42.84
CA ASP A 326 9.84 -19.32 43.40
C ASP A 326 10.40 -17.89 43.34
N ASP A 327 11.68 -17.71 42.99
CA ASP A 327 12.27 -16.37 42.84
C ASP A 327 11.81 -15.71 41.52
N ALA A 328 11.33 -16.48 40.53
CA ALA A 328 10.96 -15.94 39.23
C ALA A 328 9.68 -15.10 39.27
N VAL A 329 9.78 -13.84 38.86
CA VAL A 329 8.62 -12.98 38.61
C VAL A 329 7.99 -13.34 37.26
N ARG A 330 6.69 -13.65 37.28
CA ARG A 330 5.93 -14.00 36.08
C ARG A 330 5.11 -12.81 35.59
N GLN A 331 5.01 -12.67 34.28
CA GLN A 331 4.18 -11.67 33.62
C GLN A 331 2.71 -11.91 33.96
N GLU A 332 2.03 -10.91 34.48
CA GLU A 332 0.60 -10.99 34.74
C GLU A 332 -0.21 -10.89 33.45
N ARG A 333 -1.41 -11.47 33.48
CA ARG A 333 -2.40 -11.33 32.42
C ARG A 333 -2.86 -9.87 32.33
N SER A 334 -2.80 -9.29 31.15
CA SER A 334 -3.38 -7.98 30.88
C SER A 334 -4.86 -8.13 30.51
N GLU A 335 -5.73 -7.39 31.20
CA GLU A 335 -7.14 -7.23 30.82
C GLU A 335 -7.27 -6.03 29.87
N SER A 336 -6.87 -6.22 28.62
CA SER A 336 -7.09 -5.22 27.57
C SER A 336 -8.54 -5.30 27.07
N LEU A 337 -9.21 -4.16 26.95
CA LEU A 337 -10.52 -4.08 26.30
C LEU A 337 -10.32 -4.01 24.78
N LEU A 338 -11.23 -4.66 24.04
CA LEU A 338 -11.28 -4.52 22.59
C LEU A 338 -11.62 -3.06 22.22
N PRO A 339 -10.80 -2.40 21.39
CA PRO A 339 -11.05 -1.02 20.98
C PRO A 339 -12.15 -0.95 19.91
N THR A 340 -12.72 0.24 19.73
CA THR A 340 -13.75 0.56 18.72
C THR A 340 -13.29 1.71 17.84
N GLY A 341 -13.78 1.78 16.59
CA GLY A 341 -13.55 2.91 15.69
C GLY A 341 -12.27 2.80 14.86
N ALA A 342 -11.55 3.92 14.67
CA ALA A 342 -10.45 3.99 13.70
C ALA A 342 -9.22 3.13 14.09
N LEU A 343 -8.64 2.45 13.11
CA LEU A 343 -7.39 1.71 13.27
C LEU A 343 -6.19 2.65 13.40
N ASN A 344 -5.33 2.37 14.38
CA ASN A 344 -4.04 3.00 14.60
C ASN A 344 -3.09 1.98 15.26
N PRO A 345 -1.78 2.24 15.37
CA PRO A 345 -0.83 1.29 15.97
C PRO A 345 -1.23 0.80 17.37
N THR A 346 -1.78 1.67 18.21
CA THR A 346 -2.23 1.32 19.57
C THR A 346 -3.47 0.43 19.54
N SER A 347 -4.49 0.75 18.74
CA SER A 347 -5.70 -0.08 18.67
C SER A 347 -5.40 -1.45 18.04
N ILE A 348 -4.53 -1.52 17.03
CA ILE A 348 -4.05 -2.79 16.47
C ILE A 348 -3.32 -3.62 17.55
N ALA A 349 -2.43 -2.99 18.32
CA ALA A 349 -1.71 -3.65 19.40
C ALA A 349 -2.65 -4.20 20.49
N GLN A 350 -3.71 -3.46 20.85
CA GLN A 350 -4.75 -3.91 21.79
C GLN A 350 -5.55 -5.09 21.24
N ILE A 351 -5.96 -5.04 19.96
CA ILE A 351 -6.66 -6.15 19.30
C ILE A 351 -5.79 -7.41 19.33
N LEU A 352 -4.51 -7.30 18.97
CA LEU A 352 -3.57 -8.43 19.03
C LEU A 352 -3.40 -8.95 20.47
N ALA A 353 -3.27 -8.07 21.47
CA ALA A 353 -3.10 -8.49 22.86
C ALA A 353 -4.31 -9.29 23.40
N VAL A 354 -5.51 -9.02 22.89
CA VAL A 354 -6.73 -9.76 23.24
C VAL A 354 -6.85 -11.04 22.42
N LEU A 355 -6.61 -10.98 21.11
CA LEU A 355 -6.96 -12.06 20.17
C LEU A 355 -5.84 -13.06 19.87
N ILE A 356 -4.57 -12.79 20.20
CA ILE A 356 -3.52 -13.82 20.07
C ILE A 356 -3.96 -15.06 20.85
N PRO A 357 -4.12 -16.23 20.19
CA PRO A 357 -4.58 -17.43 20.86
C PRO A 357 -3.49 -17.95 21.82
N GLU A 358 -3.91 -18.71 22.82
CA GLU A 358 -2.96 -19.46 23.64
C GLU A 358 -2.15 -20.42 22.77
N ASN A 359 -0.84 -20.43 22.99
CA ASN A 359 0.16 -21.07 22.15
C ASN A 359 0.13 -20.60 20.68
N GLY A 360 -0.34 -19.39 20.38
CA GLY A 360 -0.19 -18.78 19.07
C GLY A 360 1.28 -18.54 18.69
N ILE A 361 1.55 -18.41 17.39
CA ILE A 361 2.86 -18.00 16.86
C ILE A 361 2.67 -16.69 16.12
N VAL A 362 3.39 -15.64 16.51
CA VAL A 362 3.38 -14.36 15.80
C VAL A 362 4.71 -14.19 15.07
N VAL A 363 4.66 -13.95 13.77
CA VAL A 363 5.84 -13.64 12.95
C VAL A 363 5.75 -12.18 12.52
N ASP A 364 6.67 -11.35 12.98
CA ASP A 364 6.57 -9.89 12.87
C ASP A 364 7.57 -9.28 11.87
N GLU A 365 7.02 -8.72 10.79
CA GLU A 365 7.67 -7.86 9.81
C GLU A 365 6.79 -6.62 9.52
N SER A 366 6.04 -6.16 10.51
CA SER A 366 5.18 -4.97 10.41
C SER A 366 5.96 -3.65 10.41
N VAL A 367 7.23 -3.68 10.81
CA VAL A 367 8.20 -2.58 10.83
C VAL A 367 7.71 -1.34 11.58
N THR A 368 6.98 -0.45 10.91
CA THR A 368 6.51 0.80 11.50
C THR A 368 5.23 0.64 12.31
N THR A 369 4.37 -0.30 11.93
CA THR A 369 3.03 -0.45 12.54
C THR A 369 3.08 -1.26 13.84
N GLY A 370 3.96 -2.26 13.96
CA GLY A 370 4.01 -3.15 15.13
C GLY A 370 4.94 -2.73 16.26
N ARG A 371 5.58 -1.55 16.20
CA ARG A 371 6.43 -1.05 17.31
C ARG A 371 5.69 -1.04 18.65
N GLU A 372 4.41 -0.70 18.64
CA GLU A 372 3.53 -0.71 19.82
C GLU A 372 3.02 -2.11 20.18
N SER A 373 2.99 -3.05 19.22
CA SER A 373 2.44 -4.39 19.44
C SER A 373 3.28 -5.21 20.41
N PHE A 374 4.61 -5.14 20.30
CA PHE A 374 5.50 -5.89 21.18
C PHE A 374 5.29 -5.56 22.67
N PRO A 375 5.30 -4.31 23.15
CA PRO A 375 5.06 -4.03 24.58
C PRO A 375 3.62 -4.34 25.02
N VAL A 376 2.60 -3.99 24.23
CA VAL A 376 1.18 -4.15 24.63
C VAL A 376 0.78 -5.63 24.73
N THR A 377 1.35 -6.50 23.90
CA THR A 377 1.08 -7.95 23.93
C THR A 377 1.86 -8.69 25.02
N ALA A 378 2.64 -8.01 25.86
CA ALA A 378 3.40 -8.67 26.93
C ALA A 378 2.50 -9.49 27.88
N GLY A 379 1.34 -8.95 28.25
CA GLY A 379 0.35 -9.65 29.08
C GLY A 379 -0.70 -10.45 28.29
N ALA A 380 -0.51 -10.72 26.99
CA ALA A 380 -1.42 -11.54 26.18
C ALA A 380 -1.39 -13.02 26.61
N LEU A 381 -2.10 -13.91 25.91
CA LEU A 381 -2.05 -15.35 26.22
C LEU A 381 -0.62 -15.86 25.92
N PRO A 382 -0.16 -16.95 26.56
CA PRO A 382 1.16 -17.51 26.25
C PRO A 382 1.33 -17.72 24.74
N HIS A 383 2.40 -17.19 24.15
CA HIS A 383 2.66 -17.29 22.70
C HIS A 383 4.15 -17.16 22.38
N ASP A 384 4.51 -17.46 21.12
CA ASP A 384 5.84 -17.24 20.57
C ASP A 384 5.83 -16.03 19.64
N TRP A 385 6.91 -15.23 19.67
CA TRP A 385 7.09 -14.08 18.79
C TRP A 385 8.42 -14.18 18.04
N LEU A 386 8.39 -14.14 16.71
CA LEU A 386 9.55 -14.30 15.83
C LEU A 386 9.80 -12.99 15.07
N GLN A 387 11.05 -12.52 15.05
CA GLN A 387 11.43 -11.26 14.39
C GLN A 387 12.50 -11.44 13.32
N ASN A 388 12.56 -10.48 12.40
CA ASN A 388 13.61 -10.41 11.38
C ASN A 388 14.94 -10.01 12.02
N MET A 389 15.95 -10.89 11.97
CA MET A 389 17.26 -10.69 12.61
C MET A 389 18.29 -10.04 11.67
N GLY A 390 18.09 -10.11 10.35
CA GLY A 390 19.04 -9.62 9.36
C GLY A 390 18.65 -8.31 8.70
N GLY A 391 17.39 -7.88 8.85
CA GLY A 391 16.84 -6.66 8.26
C GLY A 391 16.52 -6.78 6.76
N SER A 392 16.76 -7.93 6.14
CA SER A 392 16.37 -8.16 4.75
C SER A 392 14.88 -8.45 4.70
N ILE A 393 14.09 -7.58 4.05
CA ILE A 393 12.63 -7.67 4.03
C ILE A 393 12.10 -8.73 3.05
N GLY A 394 10.86 -9.18 3.26
CA GLY A 394 10.32 -10.39 2.61
C GLY A 394 10.52 -11.64 3.46
N TYR A 395 10.77 -11.48 4.76
CA TYR A 395 10.99 -12.55 5.73
C TYR A 395 9.68 -13.07 6.32
N GLY A 396 8.69 -12.20 6.57
CA GLY A 396 7.58 -12.49 7.49
C GLY A 396 6.71 -13.68 7.06
N MET A 397 6.22 -13.69 5.82
CA MET A 397 5.36 -14.77 5.33
C MET A 397 6.12 -16.09 5.09
N PRO A 398 7.33 -16.10 4.50
CA PRO A 398 8.13 -17.33 4.41
C PRO A 398 8.39 -18.00 5.76
N VAL A 399 8.81 -17.24 6.77
CA VAL A 399 9.03 -17.79 8.11
C VAL A 399 7.74 -18.30 8.75
N ALA A 400 6.62 -17.61 8.56
CA ALA A 400 5.32 -18.11 9.02
C ALA A 400 4.93 -19.45 8.38
N THR A 401 5.29 -19.65 7.11
CA THR A 401 5.10 -20.93 6.39
C THR A 401 5.92 -22.04 7.03
N GLY A 402 7.20 -21.77 7.31
CA GLY A 402 8.08 -22.69 8.03
C GLY A 402 7.57 -23.06 9.42
N ALA A 403 7.15 -22.05 10.18
CA ALA A 403 6.61 -22.22 11.52
C ALA A 403 5.32 -23.07 11.52
N ALA A 404 4.41 -22.85 10.57
CA ALA A 404 3.18 -23.64 10.43
C ALA A 404 3.46 -25.09 10.04
N ILE A 405 4.49 -25.34 9.21
CA ILE A 405 4.92 -26.70 8.86
C ILE A 405 5.54 -27.41 10.07
N ALA A 406 6.33 -26.70 10.89
CA ALA A 406 6.93 -27.22 12.11
C ALA A 406 5.91 -27.48 13.23
N CYS A 407 4.85 -26.66 13.30
CA CYS A 407 3.84 -26.70 14.35
C CYS A 407 2.42 -26.67 13.76
N PRO A 408 1.97 -27.76 13.11
CA PRO A 408 0.69 -27.78 12.38
C PRO A 408 -0.53 -27.57 13.29
N ASP A 409 -0.41 -27.87 14.58
CA ASP A 409 -1.49 -27.72 15.57
C ASP A 409 -1.58 -26.30 16.17
N ARG A 410 -0.71 -25.37 15.74
CA ARG A 410 -0.64 -24.01 16.29
C ARG A 410 -1.05 -22.98 15.24
N LYS A 411 -1.88 -22.02 15.64
CA LYS A 411 -2.25 -20.87 14.80
C LYS A 411 -1.06 -19.95 14.60
N VAL A 412 -0.80 -19.56 13.35
CA VAL A 412 0.26 -18.61 13.00
C VAL A 412 -0.34 -17.30 12.51
N ILE A 413 0.08 -16.19 13.10
CA ILE A 413 -0.27 -14.83 12.67
C ILE A 413 1.00 -14.19 12.08
N SER A 414 0.98 -13.89 10.79
CA SER A 414 2.07 -13.17 10.12
C SER A 414 1.72 -11.69 9.99
N LEU A 415 2.51 -10.81 10.59
CA LEU A 415 2.34 -9.37 10.51
C LEU A 415 3.33 -8.81 9.48
N SER A 416 2.84 -8.09 8.47
CA SER A 416 3.73 -7.55 7.43
C SER A 416 3.29 -6.15 6.97
N GLY A 417 4.26 -5.26 6.72
CA GLY A 417 3.99 -4.06 5.94
C GLY A 417 3.76 -4.40 4.47
N ASP A 418 2.93 -3.63 3.76
CA ASP A 418 2.68 -3.81 2.32
C ASP A 418 3.95 -3.83 1.46
N GLY A 419 4.89 -2.93 1.72
CA GLY A 419 6.18 -2.92 1.04
C GLY A 419 6.95 -4.23 1.21
N SER A 420 7.05 -4.73 2.45
CA SER A 420 7.74 -5.99 2.78
C SER A 420 7.03 -7.20 2.16
N ALA A 421 5.70 -7.22 2.20
CA ALA A 421 4.89 -8.34 1.71
C ALA A 421 5.14 -8.64 0.23
N MET A 422 5.40 -7.61 -0.58
CA MET A 422 5.63 -7.76 -2.01
C MET A 422 6.94 -8.46 -2.39
N TYR A 423 7.94 -8.47 -1.50
CA TYR A 423 9.20 -9.17 -1.79
C TYR A 423 8.99 -10.66 -1.97
N MET A 424 8.05 -11.26 -1.23
CA MET A 424 7.80 -12.71 -1.25
C MET A 424 6.30 -13.08 -1.26
N ILE A 425 5.49 -12.35 -2.04
CA ILE A 425 4.02 -12.56 -2.09
C ILE A 425 3.62 -13.96 -2.58
N GLN A 426 4.46 -14.60 -3.40
CA GLN A 426 4.29 -15.96 -3.88
C GLN A 426 4.24 -17.02 -2.77
N THR A 427 4.62 -16.66 -1.53
CA THR A 427 4.44 -17.50 -0.34
C THR A 427 2.99 -17.92 -0.14
N LEU A 428 2.03 -17.04 -0.45
CA LEU A 428 0.59 -17.31 -0.30
C LEU A 428 0.17 -18.58 -1.05
N TRP A 429 0.73 -18.83 -2.23
CA TRP A 429 0.43 -20.03 -3.00
C TRP A 429 0.90 -21.31 -2.28
N THR A 430 2.07 -21.25 -1.63
CA THR A 430 2.58 -22.39 -0.84
C THR A 430 1.67 -22.66 0.35
N GLN A 431 1.26 -21.60 1.06
CA GLN A 431 0.33 -21.71 2.18
C GLN A 431 -1.03 -22.31 1.75
N ALA A 432 -1.56 -21.88 0.60
CA ALA A 432 -2.79 -22.45 0.02
C ALA A 432 -2.62 -23.92 -0.35
N ARG A 433 -1.55 -24.26 -1.09
CA ARG A 433 -1.26 -25.62 -1.53
C ARG A 433 -1.14 -26.59 -0.35
N GLU A 434 -0.44 -26.19 0.70
CA GLU A 434 -0.20 -27.00 1.89
C GLU A 434 -1.33 -26.87 2.93
N SER A 435 -2.38 -26.07 2.66
CA SER A 435 -3.50 -25.81 3.58
C SER A 435 -3.06 -25.35 4.98
N LEU A 436 -2.03 -24.50 5.04
CA LEU A 436 -1.42 -24.07 6.31
C LEU A 436 -2.30 -23.09 7.07
N ASP A 437 -2.36 -23.24 8.38
CA ASP A 437 -3.16 -22.38 9.27
C ASP A 437 -2.44 -21.07 9.61
N VAL A 438 -2.23 -20.26 8.56
CA VAL A 438 -1.53 -18.97 8.62
C VAL A 438 -2.50 -17.84 8.30
N THR A 439 -2.67 -16.91 9.24
CA THR A 439 -3.37 -15.65 9.02
C THR A 439 -2.36 -14.54 8.79
N SER A 440 -2.26 -14.06 7.55
CA SER A 440 -1.38 -12.95 7.17
C SER A 440 -2.11 -11.61 7.26
N ILE A 441 -1.63 -10.70 8.09
CA ILE A 441 -2.15 -9.34 8.23
C ILE A 441 -1.20 -8.37 7.54
N ILE A 442 -1.69 -7.74 6.47
CA ILE A 442 -0.92 -6.77 5.68
C ILE A 442 -1.33 -5.36 6.08
N PHE A 443 -0.41 -4.60 6.66
CA PHE A 443 -0.62 -3.18 6.99
C PHE A 443 -0.33 -2.31 5.77
N ALA A 444 -1.37 -2.05 4.98
CA ALA A 444 -1.31 -1.30 3.73
C ALA A 444 -1.36 0.22 3.99
N ASN A 445 -0.20 0.81 4.29
CA ASN A 445 -0.04 2.25 4.44
C ASN A 445 0.51 2.93 3.18
N ARG A 446 0.67 2.18 2.09
CA ARG A 446 1.07 2.58 0.73
C ARG A 446 2.36 3.39 0.65
N SER A 447 3.27 3.17 1.60
CA SER A 447 4.54 3.89 1.69
C SER A 447 5.61 3.07 2.41
N TYR A 448 6.87 3.24 2.02
CA TYR A 448 8.01 2.84 2.84
C TYR A 448 8.22 3.84 3.98
N LYS A 449 7.27 3.90 4.91
CA LYS A 449 7.22 4.90 6.01
C LYS A 449 8.46 4.88 6.91
N ILE A 450 9.11 3.72 7.07
CA ILE A 450 10.36 3.63 7.83
C ILE A 450 11.47 4.49 7.20
N LEU A 451 11.55 4.50 5.87
CA LEU A 451 12.58 5.26 5.15
C LEU A 451 12.34 6.77 5.26
N GLN A 452 11.08 7.21 5.41
CA GLN A 452 10.78 8.61 5.71
C GLN A 452 11.32 9.03 7.08
N GLN A 453 11.23 8.16 8.08
CA GLN A 453 11.80 8.41 9.41
C GLN A 453 13.33 8.41 9.38
N GLU A 454 13.93 7.47 8.66
CA GLU A 454 15.39 7.41 8.51
C GLU A 454 15.95 8.59 7.70
N PHE A 455 15.17 9.15 6.76
CA PHE A 455 15.56 10.35 6.02
C PHE A 455 15.82 11.55 6.96
N ALA A 456 14.97 11.73 7.97
CA ALA A 456 15.21 12.70 9.03
C ALA A 456 16.41 12.28 9.91
N GLY A 457 16.53 11.00 10.22
CA GLY A 457 17.61 10.43 11.05
C GLY A 457 19.03 10.64 10.50
N VAL A 458 19.20 10.70 9.18
CA VAL A 458 20.49 11.03 8.54
C VAL A 458 20.75 12.53 8.38
N GLY A 459 19.89 13.38 8.94
CA GLY A 459 20.02 14.84 8.87
C GLY A 459 19.59 15.46 7.54
N ALA A 460 18.90 14.72 6.67
CA ALA A 460 18.42 15.23 5.38
C ALA A 460 17.11 16.05 5.49
N GLY A 461 16.56 16.20 6.69
CA GLY A 461 15.34 16.97 6.96
C GLY A 461 14.07 16.25 6.48
N GLU A 462 13.09 17.02 6.00
CA GLU A 462 11.85 16.48 5.43
C GLU A 462 12.05 16.07 3.96
N PRO A 463 11.57 14.90 3.52
CA PRO A 463 11.72 14.47 2.13
C PRO A 463 11.05 15.45 1.14
N GLY A 464 11.80 15.90 0.13
CA GLY A 464 11.26 16.67 -0.99
C GLY A 464 10.39 15.84 -1.94
N ALA A 465 9.77 16.47 -2.94
CA ALA A 465 8.82 15.81 -3.86
C ALA A 465 9.37 14.55 -4.56
N LYS A 466 10.63 14.60 -5.04
CA LYS A 466 11.29 13.47 -5.69
C LYS A 466 11.53 12.30 -4.72
N ALA A 467 11.97 12.61 -3.50
CA ALA A 467 12.20 11.61 -2.47
C ALA A 467 10.86 10.96 -2.05
N ASN A 468 9.82 11.75 -1.82
CA ASN A 468 8.49 11.23 -1.52
C ASN A 468 7.94 10.30 -2.62
N ALA A 469 8.19 10.61 -3.89
CA ALA A 469 7.81 9.73 -5.00
C ALA A 469 8.54 8.37 -4.94
N MET A 470 9.82 8.35 -4.56
CA MET A 470 10.60 7.10 -4.40
C MET A 470 10.20 6.27 -3.18
N LEU A 471 9.54 6.89 -2.19
CA LEU A 471 9.11 6.23 -0.96
C LEU A 471 7.62 5.80 -0.99
N SER A 472 6.88 6.21 -2.01
CA SER A 472 5.45 5.92 -2.18
C SER A 472 5.23 4.71 -3.08
N ILE A 473 4.29 3.84 -2.70
CA ILE A 473 3.82 2.71 -3.52
C ILE A 473 2.31 2.80 -3.83
N ASP A 474 1.76 4.03 -3.80
CA ASP A 474 0.34 4.33 -4.03
C ASP A 474 0.00 4.68 -5.51
N ASN A 475 0.91 4.46 -6.47
CA ASN A 475 0.65 4.76 -7.89
C ASN A 475 1.39 3.79 -8.85
N PRO A 476 0.73 2.69 -9.29
CA PRO A 476 -0.59 2.24 -8.87
C PRO A 476 -0.58 1.70 -7.44
N ALA A 477 -1.71 1.77 -6.74
CA ALA A 477 -1.89 1.12 -5.44
C ALA A 477 -2.00 -0.41 -5.63
N LEU A 478 -1.38 -1.16 -4.73
CA LEU A 478 -1.41 -2.61 -4.72
C LEU A 478 -2.75 -3.12 -4.16
N ASP A 479 -3.32 -4.15 -4.79
CA ASP A 479 -4.53 -4.83 -4.32
C ASP A 479 -4.18 -6.20 -3.74
N PHE A 480 -3.89 -6.25 -2.44
CA PHE A 480 -3.51 -7.49 -1.76
C PHE A 480 -4.63 -8.53 -1.72
N VAL A 481 -5.89 -8.09 -1.69
CA VAL A 481 -7.04 -9.01 -1.75
C VAL A 481 -7.08 -9.70 -3.11
N ALA A 482 -6.90 -8.96 -4.21
CA ALA A 482 -6.87 -9.55 -5.55
C ALA A 482 -5.68 -10.50 -5.73
N MET A 483 -4.47 -10.09 -5.31
CA MET A 483 -3.27 -10.93 -5.38
C MET A 483 -3.42 -12.21 -4.56
N SER A 484 -3.94 -12.10 -3.34
CA SER A 484 -4.16 -13.24 -2.44
C SER A 484 -5.14 -14.25 -3.04
N ARG A 485 -6.27 -13.77 -3.60
CA ARG A 485 -7.21 -14.63 -4.33
C ARG A 485 -6.58 -15.30 -5.54
N GLY A 486 -5.73 -14.60 -6.29
CA GLY A 486 -4.98 -15.16 -7.40
C GLY A 486 -4.02 -16.29 -7.00
N MET A 487 -3.59 -16.31 -5.74
CA MET A 487 -2.75 -17.36 -5.15
C MET A 487 -3.55 -18.46 -4.42
N GLY A 488 -4.89 -18.39 -4.41
CA GLY A 488 -5.75 -19.38 -3.75
C GLY A 488 -5.97 -19.18 -2.26
N VAL A 489 -5.61 -18.00 -1.70
CA VAL A 489 -5.83 -17.67 -0.29
C VAL A 489 -7.06 -16.77 -0.14
N PRO A 490 -8.05 -17.12 0.71
CA PRO A 490 -9.16 -16.24 1.06
C PRO A 490 -8.66 -14.93 1.68
N ALA A 491 -9.22 -13.80 1.22
CA ALA A 491 -8.78 -12.49 1.67
C ALA A 491 -9.92 -11.51 1.88
N VAL A 492 -9.77 -10.68 2.92
CA VAL A 492 -10.66 -9.56 3.23
C VAL A 492 -9.87 -8.28 3.42
N ARG A 493 -10.53 -7.15 3.20
CA ARG A 493 -10.01 -5.82 3.47
C ARG A 493 -10.78 -5.23 4.65
N VAL A 494 -10.07 -4.62 5.59
CA VAL A 494 -10.63 -4.00 6.79
C VAL A 494 -10.14 -2.56 6.96
N THR A 495 -10.97 -1.72 7.55
CA THR A 495 -10.75 -0.28 7.66
C THR A 495 -11.02 0.28 9.06
N ASN A 496 -11.55 -0.51 9.98
CA ASN A 496 -11.83 -0.10 11.37
C ASN A 496 -11.57 -1.26 12.35
N CYS A 497 -11.62 -0.96 13.65
CA CYS A 497 -11.34 -1.92 14.71
C CYS A 497 -12.31 -3.09 14.68
N GLU A 498 -13.60 -2.82 14.49
CA GLU A 498 -14.67 -3.81 14.48
C GLU A 498 -14.48 -4.84 13.35
N GLU A 499 -14.20 -4.37 12.14
CA GLU A 499 -13.91 -5.22 10.97
C GLU A 499 -12.64 -6.06 11.18
N LEU A 500 -11.58 -5.49 11.76
CA LEU A 500 -10.36 -6.24 12.06
C LEU A 500 -10.60 -7.30 13.14
N ILE A 501 -11.36 -6.95 14.19
CA ILE A 501 -11.74 -7.87 15.27
C ILE A 501 -12.55 -9.03 14.69
N GLU A 502 -13.58 -8.75 13.89
CA GLU A 502 -14.41 -9.77 13.25
C GLU A 502 -13.57 -10.67 12.33
N ALA A 503 -12.79 -10.07 11.43
CA ALA A 503 -11.99 -10.80 10.46
C ALA A 503 -10.93 -11.69 11.13
N LEU A 504 -10.20 -11.16 12.12
CA LEU A 504 -9.17 -11.91 12.83
C LEU A 504 -9.80 -13.00 13.70
N SER A 505 -10.87 -12.71 14.44
CA SER A 505 -11.56 -13.72 15.26
C SER A 505 -12.04 -14.89 14.41
N ARG A 506 -12.73 -14.59 13.29
CA ARG A 506 -13.17 -15.63 12.35
C ARG A 506 -11.99 -16.45 11.82
N ARG A 507 -10.88 -15.79 11.46
CA ARG A 507 -9.72 -16.50 10.93
C ARG A 507 -9.02 -17.39 11.96
N LEU A 508 -9.08 -17.04 13.23
CA LEU A 508 -8.55 -17.86 14.31
C LEU A 508 -9.44 -19.06 14.63
N GLU A 509 -10.72 -19.04 14.27
CA GLU A 509 -11.63 -20.18 14.38
C GLU A 509 -11.55 -21.13 13.17
N GLU A 510 -11.39 -20.58 11.96
CA GLU A 510 -11.32 -21.34 10.71
C GLU A 510 -9.94 -21.98 10.48
N SER A 511 -9.90 -23.18 9.87
CA SER A 511 -8.64 -23.78 9.39
C SER A 511 -8.19 -23.19 8.04
N GLY A 512 -6.93 -23.45 7.68
CA GLY A 512 -6.33 -23.04 6.40
C GLY A 512 -5.85 -21.58 6.39
N PRO A 513 -5.28 -21.12 5.27
CA PRO A 513 -4.66 -19.80 5.22
C PRO A 513 -5.69 -18.70 5.00
N GLY A 514 -5.38 -17.51 5.46
CA GLY A 514 -6.19 -16.31 5.22
C GLY A 514 -5.34 -15.05 5.17
N LEU A 515 -5.83 -14.03 4.46
CA LEU A 515 -5.20 -12.71 4.41
C LEU A 515 -6.17 -11.61 4.84
N ILE A 516 -5.70 -10.73 5.71
CA ILE A 516 -6.41 -9.53 6.14
C ILE A 516 -5.59 -8.32 5.70
N GLU A 517 -6.10 -7.58 4.73
CA GLU A 517 -5.51 -6.30 4.33
C GLU A 517 -6.09 -5.19 5.21
N VAL A 518 -5.24 -4.62 6.07
CA VAL A 518 -5.58 -3.49 6.93
C VAL A 518 -5.23 -2.20 6.20
N ILE A 519 -6.24 -1.39 5.87
CA ILE A 519 -6.03 -0.05 5.31
C ILE A 519 -6.17 0.99 6.42
N ASP A 520 -5.09 1.74 6.65
CA ASP A 520 -5.10 2.90 7.53
C ASP A 520 -6.15 3.91 7.03
N GLN A 521 -7.15 4.26 7.84
CA GLN A 521 -8.18 5.23 7.45
C GLN A 521 -7.60 6.60 7.07
N MET A 522 -6.42 6.96 7.56
CA MET A 522 -5.75 8.20 7.17
C MET A 522 -5.22 8.12 5.72
N GLN A 523 -4.79 6.93 5.29
CA GLN A 523 -4.44 6.59 3.91
C GLN A 523 -5.66 6.33 3.04
N PHE A 524 -6.75 5.73 3.56
CA PHE A 524 -8.03 5.68 2.86
C PHE A 524 -8.60 7.09 2.66
N ARG A 525 -8.54 7.97 3.66
CA ARG A 525 -8.88 9.39 3.54
C ARG A 525 -7.91 10.15 2.63
N LYS A 526 -6.63 9.77 2.52
CA LYS A 526 -5.67 10.34 1.54
C LYS A 526 -5.90 9.82 0.11
N ALA A 527 -6.20 8.54 -0.05
CA ALA A 527 -6.56 7.91 -1.32
C ALA A 527 -7.94 8.38 -1.79
N MET A 528 -8.87 8.59 -0.86
CA MET A 528 -10.14 9.29 -1.07
C MET A 528 -9.94 10.81 -1.16
N SER A 529 -8.86 11.40 -0.64
CA SER A 529 -8.51 12.82 -0.90
C SER A 529 -8.04 13.04 -2.33
N ARG A 530 -7.51 11.99 -2.96
CA ARG A 530 -7.27 11.95 -4.41
C ARG A 530 -8.57 11.81 -5.21
N PHE A 531 -9.68 11.44 -4.56
CA PHE A 531 -11.05 11.67 -5.01
C PHE A 531 -11.64 12.92 -4.33
N ALA A 532 -11.06 14.10 -4.58
CA ALA A 532 -11.56 15.39 -4.11
C ALA A 532 -12.17 15.38 -2.69
N THR A 533 -11.37 15.17 -1.64
CA THR A 533 -11.73 15.80 -0.36
C THR A 533 -11.48 17.29 -0.53
N GLY A 534 -12.53 18.02 -0.90
CA GLY A 534 -12.52 19.46 -0.81
C GLY A 534 -12.31 19.86 0.65
N VAL A 535 -11.25 20.63 0.91
CA VAL A 535 -11.28 21.58 2.02
C VAL A 535 -12.43 22.54 1.68
N ALA A 536 -13.55 22.43 2.39
CA ALA A 536 -14.61 23.41 2.28
C ALA A 536 -14.21 24.62 3.13
N ILE A 537 -13.87 25.72 2.46
CA ILE A 537 -13.79 27.04 3.09
C ILE A 537 -15.18 27.67 2.90
N LEU A 538 -15.94 27.76 3.98
CA LEU A 538 -17.18 28.52 3.97
C LEU A 538 -16.85 29.95 4.33
N THR A 539 -17.07 30.86 3.38
CA THR A 539 -16.97 32.29 3.61
C THR A 539 -18.38 32.89 3.62
N THR A 540 -18.62 33.78 4.57
CA THR A 540 -19.81 34.63 4.60
C THR A 540 -19.37 36.08 4.75
N GLU A 541 -20.20 37.00 4.29
CA GLU A 541 -19.90 38.43 4.31
C GLU A 541 -21.02 39.16 5.06
N TYR A 542 -20.67 39.81 6.17
CA TYR A 542 -21.58 40.50 7.06
C TYR A 542 -21.08 41.93 7.23
N GLN A 543 -21.95 42.92 6.97
CA GLN A 543 -21.63 44.35 7.00
C GLN A 543 -20.38 44.77 6.19
N GLY A 544 -20.04 44.03 5.13
CA GLY A 544 -18.92 44.37 4.25
C GLY A 544 -17.54 43.91 4.74
N GLN A 545 -17.48 43.04 5.75
CA GLN A 545 -16.28 42.24 6.05
C GLN A 545 -16.54 40.75 5.83
N ARG A 546 -15.51 40.06 5.32
CA ARG A 546 -15.54 38.61 5.05
C ARG A 546 -14.97 37.84 6.21
N TYR A 547 -15.74 36.87 6.68
CA TYR A 547 -15.31 35.89 7.66
C TYR A 547 -15.27 34.53 6.97
N GLY A 548 -14.16 33.82 7.15
CA GLY A 548 -13.94 32.51 6.54
C GLY A 548 -13.62 31.48 7.61
N MET A 549 -14.23 30.31 7.48
CA MET A 549 -13.89 29.14 8.28
C MET A 549 -13.42 28.00 7.36
N THR A 550 -12.35 27.34 7.78
CA THR A 550 -11.81 26.14 7.12
C THR A 550 -12.30 24.91 7.87
N ILE A 551 -13.06 24.05 7.21
CA ILE A 551 -13.54 22.80 7.82
C ILE A 551 -12.54 21.69 7.54
N ASN A 552 -11.96 21.12 8.60
CA ASN A 552 -11.12 19.92 8.54
C ASN A 552 -11.75 18.81 9.38
N SER A 553 -12.11 17.69 8.72
CA SER A 553 -12.55 16.41 9.31
C SER A 553 -13.93 16.36 10.01
N LEU A 554 -14.81 15.48 9.51
CA LEU A 554 -15.98 14.98 10.23
C LEU A 554 -15.54 14.06 11.39
N THR A 555 -15.23 14.62 12.57
CA THR A 555 -15.08 13.83 13.82
C THR A 555 -15.63 14.51 15.07
N SER A 556 -16.30 15.66 14.98
CA SER A 556 -17.06 16.24 16.09
C SER A 556 -18.13 17.17 15.56
N VAL A 557 -19.41 16.89 15.83
CA VAL A 557 -20.49 17.85 15.53
C VAL A 557 -20.46 18.94 16.61
N SER A 558 -19.87 20.09 16.27
CA SER A 558 -20.18 21.35 16.93
C SER A 558 -21.43 21.90 16.24
N LEU A 559 -22.52 22.10 17.00
CA LEU A 559 -23.71 22.75 16.46
C LEU A 559 -23.39 24.22 16.19
N ASP A 560 -23.31 24.58 14.91
CA ASP A 560 -23.14 25.96 14.46
C ASP A 560 -24.54 26.61 14.31
N PRO A 561 -24.82 27.75 14.97
CA PRO A 561 -26.06 28.51 14.80
C PRO A 561 -26.41 28.82 13.33
N ALA A 562 -25.42 28.88 12.44
CA ALA A 562 -25.63 29.09 11.01
C ALA A 562 -26.24 27.87 10.30
N GLN A 563 -25.97 26.63 10.76
CA GLN A 563 -26.61 25.43 10.21
C GLN A 563 -28.10 25.36 10.54
N ILE A 564 -28.50 25.89 11.69
CA ILE A 564 -29.90 26.00 12.11
C ILE A 564 -30.63 26.98 11.17
N LEU A 565 -30.05 28.14 10.87
CA LEU A 565 -30.62 29.13 9.95
C LEU A 565 -30.75 28.64 8.50
N VAL A 566 -29.82 27.81 8.03
CA VAL A 566 -29.85 27.23 6.67
C VAL A 566 -30.93 26.13 6.56
N CYS A 567 -31.15 25.34 7.61
CA CYS A 567 -32.21 24.31 7.61
C CYS A 567 -33.62 24.93 7.68
N ILE A 568 -33.81 25.98 8.48
CA ILE A 568 -35.09 26.71 8.61
C ILE A 568 -35.55 27.31 7.27
N ASN A 569 -34.62 27.74 6.41
CA ASN A 569 -34.94 28.41 5.16
C ASN A 569 -35.23 27.44 3.99
N ALA A 570 -34.92 26.14 4.16
CA ALA A 570 -34.99 25.14 3.08
C ALA A 570 -36.06 24.05 3.28
N GLY A 571 -36.78 24.04 4.40
CA GLY A 571 -37.85 23.05 4.67
C GLY A 571 -37.37 21.59 4.59
N SER A 572 -36.09 21.34 4.85
CA SER A 572 -35.51 19.99 4.77
C SER A 572 -35.46 19.35 6.16
N PRO A 573 -35.77 18.05 6.30
CA PRO A 573 -35.69 17.35 7.57
C PRO A 573 -34.23 17.28 8.05
N THR A 574 -34.00 17.60 9.33
CA THR A 574 -32.66 17.60 9.95
C THR A 574 -32.66 16.66 11.14
N GLY A 575 -31.71 15.72 11.18
CA GLY A 575 -31.52 14.83 12.33
C GLY A 575 -30.62 15.48 13.39
N ILE A 576 -31.08 15.53 14.64
CA ILE A 576 -30.30 16.01 15.78
C ILE A 576 -29.96 14.81 16.67
N ALA A 577 -28.68 14.59 16.93
CA ALA A 577 -28.20 13.51 17.81
C ALA A 577 -27.65 14.13 19.11
N ILE A 578 -28.22 13.75 20.26
CA ILE A 578 -27.79 14.23 21.57
C ILE A 578 -27.32 13.04 22.39
N LYS A 579 -26.06 13.05 22.81
CA LYS A 579 -25.47 12.05 23.72
C LYS A 579 -25.39 12.64 25.13
N ASN A 580 -25.70 11.82 26.14
CA ASN A 580 -25.47 12.02 27.59
C ASN A 580 -24.29 12.95 27.99
N SER A 581 -24.45 14.26 27.85
CA SER A 581 -23.45 15.27 28.24
C SER A 581 -24.05 16.21 29.28
N ARG A 582 -23.47 16.19 30.48
CA ARG A 582 -23.89 16.99 31.65
C ARG A 582 -23.37 18.43 31.64
N VAL A 583 -22.54 18.78 30.67
CA VAL A 583 -22.01 20.13 30.40
C VAL A 583 -21.82 20.24 28.89
N PHE A 584 -22.29 21.32 28.27
CA PHE A 584 -21.82 21.73 26.95
C PHE A 584 -21.23 23.14 27.08
N GLY A 585 -20.00 23.30 26.59
CA GLY A 585 -19.35 24.60 26.46
C GLY A 585 -19.42 25.02 25.01
N ILE A 586 -19.87 26.24 24.77
CA ILE A 586 -19.76 26.88 23.45
C ILE A 586 -18.56 27.82 23.54
N SER A 587 -17.51 27.55 22.76
CA SER A 587 -16.38 28.46 22.58
C SER A 587 -16.60 29.24 21.30
N LEU A 588 -16.78 30.55 21.42
CA LEU A 588 -16.86 31.46 20.26
C LEU A 588 -15.56 32.23 20.16
N LEU A 589 -14.98 32.28 18.96
CA LEU A 589 -13.92 33.23 18.65
C LEU A 589 -14.57 34.59 18.39
N THR A 590 -14.17 35.62 19.11
CA THR A 590 -14.47 37.01 18.74
C THR A 590 -13.45 37.52 17.71
N GLU A 591 -13.79 38.59 17.01
CA GLU A 591 -13.04 39.10 15.85
C GLU A 591 -11.56 39.45 16.13
N ASP A 592 -11.22 39.72 17.38
CA ASP A 592 -9.88 40.03 17.86
C ASP A 592 -9.03 38.78 18.20
N GLN A 593 -9.57 37.59 17.95
CA GLN A 593 -8.96 36.29 18.26
C GLN A 593 -8.61 36.07 19.73
N THR A 594 -9.33 36.71 20.66
CA THR A 594 -9.28 36.32 22.06
C THR A 594 -10.30 35.21 22.34
N PHE A 595 -9.88 34.17 23.07
CA PHE A 595 -10.77 33.07 23.43
C PHE A 595 -11.69 33.48 24.59
N ALA A 596 -12.98 33.63 24.34
CA ALA A 596 -13.99 33.73 25.38
C ALA A 596 -14.68 32.37 25.58
N SER A 597 -14.12 31.52 26.44
CA SER A 597 -14.80 30.28 26.84
C SER A 597 -15.72 30.54 28.03
N ARG A 598 -17.02 30.25 27.91
CA ARG A 598 -17.90 30.08 29.07
C ARG A 598 -18.42 28.66 29.14
N SER A 599 -18.31 28.07 30.33
CA SER A 599 -18.89 26.76 30.66
C SER A 599 -20.19 26.96 31.40
N PHE A 600 -21.25 26.25 31.00
CA PHE A 600 -22.53 26.23 31.71
C PHE A 600 -22.67 24.90 32.47
N VAL A 601 -22.98 24.96 33.77
CA VAL A 601 -23.08 23.77 34.64
C VAL A 601 -24.54 23.46 34.94
N GLY A 602 -25.03 22.29 34.45
CA GLY A 602 -26.21 21.53 34.91
C GLY A 602 -27.62 22.14 34.73
N PRO A 603 -28.67 21.33 34.42
CA PRO A 603 -29.14 20.26 35.31
C PRO A 603 -29.56 18.92 34.64
N THR A 604 -29.78 17.91 35.49
CA THR A 604 -30.03 16.48 35.20
C THR A 604 -31.48 16.09 34.83
N ALA A 605 -31.59 14.87 34.29
CA ALA A 605 -32.70 14.03 33.77
C ALA A 605 -34.13 14.06 34.40
N ALA A 606 -34.64 15.15 34.97
CA ALA A 606 -35.96 15.18 35.62
C ALA A 606 -36.97 16.20 35.05
N ARG A 607 -36.75 16.77 33.86
CA ARG A 607 -37.75 17.65 33.21
C ARG A 607 -37.74 17.54 31.69
N PHE A 608 -38.46 16.55 31.17
CA PHE A 608 -39.24 16.73 29.92
C PHE A 608 -40.74 16.99 30.21
N ASP A 609 -41.17 16.95 31.48
CA ASP A 609 -42.59 17.11 31.87
C ASP A 609 -43.00 18.56 32.22
N ALA A 610 -42.19 19.56 31.89
CA ALA A 610 -42.52 20.97 32.16
C ALA A 610 -42.32 21.90 30.97
N VAL A 611 -42.43 21.37 29.74
CA VAL A 611 -42.88 22.21 28.63
C VAL A 611 -44.30 21.79 28.30
N ALA A 612 -45.23 22.65 28.73
CA ALA A 612 -46.64 22.43 28.61
C ALA A 612 -47.03 22.27 27.14
N SER A 613 -47.70 21.16 26.83
CA SER A 613 -48.53 21.07 25.64
C SER A 613 -49.70 22.02 25.81
N THR A 614 -49.58 23.20 25.22
CA THR A 614 -50.75 24.00 24.87
C THR A 614 -50.67 24.16 23.37
N ASP A 615 -51.49 23.38 22.67
CA ASP A 615 -51.65 23.30 21.22
C ASP A 615 -50.36 23.48 20.43
N HIS A 616 -49.66 22.34 20.32
CA HIS A 616 -48.58 22.11 19.37
C HIS A 616 -47.61 23.28 19.19
N GLU A 617 -46.82 23.67 20.20
CA GLU A 617 -45.50 24.25 19.97
C GLU A 617 -44.62 24.34 21.24
N LEU A 618 -43.28 24.21 21.12
CA LEU A 618 -42.36 23.94 22.24
C LEU A 618 -41.03 24.70 22.02
N GLY A 619 -40.81 25.85 22.70
CA GLY A 619 -39.63 26.73 22.51
C GLY A 619 -38.73 26.87 23.77
N VAL A 620 -37.41 27.05 23.57
CA VAL A 620 -36.39 27.18 24.64
C VAL A 620 -35.71 28.56 24.57
N PRO A 621 -35.62 29.36 25.67
CA PRO A 621 -35.06 30.72 25.62
C PRO A 621 -33.60 30.81 26.11
N LEU A 622 -32.72 31.55 25.41
CA LEU A 622 -31.33 31.87 25.87
C LEU A 622 -30.78 33.26 25.42
N ILE A 623 -30.71 34.21 26.38
CA ILE A 623 -29.79 35.37 26.58
C ILE A 623 -29.61 36.45 25.47
N ASP A 624 -29.60 37.71 25.93
CA ASP A 624 -29.54 38.97 25.16
C ASP A 624 -28.45 39.05 24.08
N GLY A 625 -28.91 39.31 22.85
CA GLY A 625 -28.06 39.47 21.66
C GLY A 625 -28.47 38.56 20.50
N ALA A 626 -29.75 38.61 20.12
CA ALA A 626 -30.46 37.89 19.04
C ALA A 626 -30.90 36.43 19.34
N LEU A 627 -32.22 36.23 19.38
CA LEU A 627 -32.92 34.98 19.71
C LEU A 627 -34.06 34.68 18.73
N ALA A 628 -34.25 33.40 18.38
CA ALA A 628 -35.49 32.88 17.79
C ALA A 628 -35.90 31.58 18.52
N ASN A 629 -37.21 31.36 18.68
CA ASN A 629 -37.77 30.10 19.18
C ASN A 629 -37.97 29.14 18.00
N LEU A 630 -37.64 27.86 18.16
CA LEU A 630 -37.78 26.84 17.12
C LEU A 630 -38.69 25.71 17.56
N VAL A 631 -39.56 25.29 16.66
CA VAL A 631 -40.48 24.19 16.91
C VAL A 631 -40.53 23.19 15.76
N CYS A 632 -40.49 21.90 16.10
CA CYS A 632 -40.33 20.80 15.16
C CYS A 632 -41.43 19.75 15.30
N ARG A 633 -41.84 19.17 14.18
CA ARG A 633 -42.71 18.00 14.07
C ARG A 633 -41.85 16.77 13.85
N VAL A 634 -41.79 15.89 14.83
CA VAL A 634 -40.99 14.67 14.76
C VAL A 634 -41.71 13.64 13.88
N GLU A 635 -41.06 13.23 12.80
CA GLU A 635 -41.57 12.27 11.81
C GLU A 635 -41.15 10.84 12.12
N ASN A 636 -39.94 10.64 12.65
CA ASN A 636 -39.44 9.33 13.05
C ASN A 636 -38.42 9.46 14.17
N ILE A 637 -38.32 8.43 15.00
CA ILE A 637 -37.27 8.33 16.01
C ILE A 637 -36.52 7.02 15.76
N PHE A 638 -35.22 7.12 15.56
CA PHE A 638 -34.34 5.98 15.37
C PHE A 638 -33.54 5.75 16.64
N ILE A 639 -33.39 4.49 17.02
CA ILE A 639 -32.56 4.09 18.14
C ILE A 639 -31.31 3.44 17.57
N SER A 640 -30.14 4.01 17.89
CA SER A 640 -28.84 3.49 17.45
C SER A 640 -27.87 3.47 18.64
N GLY A 641 -27.74 2.29 19.27
CA GLY A 641 -27.07 2.16 20.56
C GLY A 641 -27.84 2.92 21.65
N ASP A 642 -27.13 3.69 22.50
CA ASP A 642 -27.74 4.51 23.56
C ASP A 642 -28.29 5.87 23.06
N HIS A 643 -28.47 6.03 21.76
CA HIS A 643 -28.88 7.30 21.14
C HIS A 643 -30.31 7.19 20.62
N GLU A 644 -31.14 8.15 21.02
CA GLU A 644 -32.41 8.45 20.36
C GLU A 644 -32.18 9.58 19.34
N ILE A 645 -32.46 9.29 18.08
CA ILE A 645 -32.29 10.22 16.96
C ILE A 645 -33.69 10.57 16.46
N ALA A 646 -34.19 11.74 16.87
CA ALA A 646 -35.43 12.28 16.35
C ALA A 646 -35.17 12.96 15.01
N ILE A 647 -35.83 12.46 13.96
CA ILE A 647 -35.91 13.07 12.65
C ILE A 647 -37.26 13.74 12.55
N GLY A 648 -37.25 15.04 12.32
CA GLY A 648 -38.45 15.83 12.20
C GLY A 648 -38.23 17.06 11.34
N GLU A 649 -39.33 17.63 10.88
CA GLU A 649 -39.34 18.88 10.14
C GLU A 649 -39.50 20.05 11.14
N VAL A 650 -38.70 21.11 10.99
CA VAL A 650 -38.92 22.36 11.72
C VAL A 650 -40.16 23.03 11.11
N ILE A 651 -41.22 23.18 11.90
CA ILE A 651 -42.51 23.70 11.43
C ILE A 651 -42.74 25.16 11.78
N GLU A 652 -42.14 25.68 12.86
CA GLU A 652 -42.28 27.10 13.19
C GLU A 652 -41.00 27.69 13.82
N CYS A 653 -40.74 28.95 13.50
CA CYS A 653 -39.66 29.75 14.08
C CYS A 653 -40.16 31.17 14.38
N THR A 654 -40.33 31.55 15.64
CA THR A 654 -40.88 32.87 16.03
C THR A 654 -39.83 33.78 16.69
N HIS A 655 -39.79 35.03 16.25
CA HIS A 655 -38.99 36.13 16.84
C HIS A 655 -39.88 36.93 17.81
N ALA A 656 -39.36 37.32 18.99
CA ALA A 656 -40.06 38.25 19.88
C ALA A 656 -39.87 39.73 19.45
N PRO A 657 -40.82 40.64 19.74
CA PRO A 657 -41.08 41.90 19.01
C PRO A 657 -40.30 43.10 19.58
N GLU A 658 -40.10 44.28 18.97
CA GLU A 658 -40.80 45.04 17.92
C GLU A 658 -39.78 46.02 17.29
N GLY A 659 -39.79 46.24 15.97
CA GLY A 659 -38.94 47.27 15.32
C GLY A 659 -38.19 46.89 14.04
N CYS A 660 -38.27 45.64 13.57
CA CYS A 660 -37.64 45.22 12.32
C CYS A 660 -38.67 45.25 11.16
N PRO A 661 -38.36 45.82 9.98
CA PRO A 661 -39.33 45.98 8.89
C PRO A 661 -39.72 44.64 8.24
N PRO A 662 -40.95 44.51 7.74
CA PRO A 662 -41.56 43.22 7.45
C PRO A 662 -41.11 42.64 6.11
N PHE A 663 -40.82 41.34 6.09
CA PHE A 663 -40.70 40.57 4.85
C PHE A 663 -42.08 40.38 4.21
N ARG A 664 -42.21 40.73 2.93
CA ARG A 664 -43.33 40.29 2.08
C ARG A 664 -42.84 39.29 1.04
N ARG A 665 -43.54 38.16 1.05
CA ARG A 665 -43.35 36.91 0.31
C ARG A 665 -44.04 37.00 -1.05
N THR A 666 -43.33 36.86 -2.17
CA THR A 666 -43.88 36.20 -3.38
C THR A 666 -42.83 35.87 -4.43
N GLU A 667 -42.87 34.59 -4.80
CA GLU A 667 -42.63 33.97 -6.11
C GLU A 667 -41.23 33.77 -6.67
N LEU A 668 -40.88 32.48 -6.66
CA LEU A 668 -39.79 31.81 -7.34
C LEU A 668 -39.91 31.98 -8.86
N ARG A 669 -38.89 32.64 -9.44
CA ARG A 669 -38.38 32.24 -10.75
C ARG A 669 -36.88 32.02 -10.63
N GLY A 670 -36.52 30.75 -10.78
CA GLY A 670 -35.18 30.24 -10.59
C GLY A 670 -34.17 30.87 -11.54
N GLY A 671 -32.98 31.10 -11.00
CA GLY A 671 -31.81 31.46 -11.77
C GLY A 671 -30.78 32.23 -10.96
N ARG A 672 -29.76 31.48 -10.49
CA ARG A 672 -28.35 31.87 -10.28
C ARG A 672 -28.01 33.10 -9.43
N GLY A 673 -26.94 32.97 -8.64
CA GLY A 673 -26.18 34.14 -8.20
C GLY A 673 -25.03 33.82 -7.27
N MET A 674 -23.84 33.59 -7.83
CA MET A 674 -22.63 34.08 -7.18
C MET A 674 -22.56 35.59 -7.43
N SER A 675 -22.50 36.40 -6.37
CA SER A 675 -22.10 37.82 -6.50
C SER A 675 -20.74 38.06 -5.84
N GLY A 676 -19.76 37.30 -6.29
CA GLY A 676 -18.52 37.87 -6.80
C GLY A 676 -18.41 37.35 -8.23
N ALA A 677 -18.33 38.23 -9.24
CA ALA A 677 -18.38 37.88 -10.66
C ALA A 677 -17.42 36.73 -10.98
N GLN A 678 -17.97 35.52 -11.09
CA GLN A 678 -17.19 34.31 -11.35
C GLN A 678 -16.87 34.32 -12.85
N HIS A 679 -15.60 34.57 -13.19
CA HIS A 679 -15.13 34.52 -14.55
C HIS A 679 -15.37 33.11 -15.12
N ARG A 680 -16.31 32.96 -16.05
CA ARG A 680 -16.55 31.70 -16.77
C ARG A 680 -15.37 31.47 -17.72
N PRO A 681 -14.75 30.28 -17.73
CA PRO A 681 -13.66 30.02 -18.67
C PRO A 681 -14.19 30.01 -20.11
N VAL A 682 -13.38 30.44 -21.07
CA VAL A 682 -13.78 30.58 -22.47
C VAL A 682 -13.15 29.46 -23.31
N ALA A 683 -13.94 28.80 -24.15
CA ALA A 683 -13.46 27.79 -25.10
C ALA A 683 -13.78 28.18 -26.55
N LEU A 684 -12.80 28.04 -27.44
CA LEU A 684 -12.97 28.21 -28.89
C LEU A 684 -13.03 26.84 -29.56
N VAL A 685 -14.12 26.54 -30.27
CA VAL A 685 -14.34 25.25 -30.95
C VAL A 685 -14.43 25.46 -32.46
N THR A 686 -13.53 24.84 -33.22
CA THR A 686 -13.56 24.90 -34.69
C THR A 686 -14.45 23.80 -35.29
N GLY A 687 -15.21 24.12 -36.34
CA GLY A 687 -16.15 23.20 -36.98
C GLY A 687 -17.32 22.85 -36.07
N ALA A 688 -17.91 23.86 -35.43
CA ALA A 688 -18.89 23.69 -34.35
C ALA A 688 -20.34 23.52 -34.83
N SER A 689 -20.63 23.56 -36.13
CA SER A 689 -22.01 23.57 -36.64
C SER A 689 -22.78 22.26 -36.45
N TYR A 690 -22.09 21.11 -36.40
CA TYR A 690 -22.74 19.80 -36.28
C TYR A 690 -21.77 18.72 -35.78
N GLY A 691 -22.31 17.52 -35.50
CA GLY A 691 -21.50 16.35 -35.16
C GLY A 691 -20.66 16.54 -33.90
N ILE A 692 -19.39 16.13 -33.94
CA ILE A 692 -18.49 16.16 -32.78
C ILE A 692 -18.30 17.60 -32.24
N GLY A 693 -18.22 18.60 -33.13
CA GLY A 693 -18.05 20.00 -32.73
C GLY A 693 -19.24 20.55 -31.93
N ALA A 694 -20.46 20.35 -32.43
CA ALA A 694 -21.69 20.78 -31.74
C ALA A 694 -21.90 20.05 -30.41
N ALA A 695 -21.63 18.74 -30.35
CA ALA A 695 -21.70 17.96 -29.13
C ALA A 695 -20.65 18.43 -28.10
N THR A 696 -19.44 18.76 -28.56
CA THR A 696 -18.37 19.30 -27.71
C THR A 696 -18.72 20.67 -27.14
N ALA A 697 -19.28 21.57 -27.95
CA ALA A 697 -19.75 22.87 -27.48
C ALA A 697 -20.82 22.74 -26.39
N SER A 698 -21.76 21.79 -26.58
CA SER A 698 -22.79 21.50 -25.58
C SER A 698 -22.21 20.93 -24.28
N ALA A 699 -21.25 20.00 -24.38
CA ALA A 699 -20.58 19.43 -23.21
C ALA A 699 -19.79 20.48 -22.42
N LEU A 700 -19.02 21.34 -23.10
CA LEU A 700 -18.29 22.43 -22.44
C LEU A 700 -19.23 23.48 -21.83
N ALA A 701 -20.37 23.76 -22.45
CA ALA A 701 -21.38 24.65 -21.87
C ALA A 701 -21.97 24.11 -20.56
N ARG A 702 -22.21 22.78 -20.47
CA ARG A 702 -22.61 22.10 -19.22
C ARG A 702 -21.55 22.22 -18.14
N ASP A 703 -20.27 22.20 -18.52
CA ASP A 703 -19.13 22.36 -17.62
C ASP A 703 -18.86 23.84 -17.26
N GLY A 704 -19.69 24.76 -17.72
CA GLY A 704 -19.66 26.16 -17.30
C GLY A 704 -18.84 27.09 -18.19
N PHE A 705 -18.44 26.67 -19.39
CA PHE A 705 -17.70 27.51 -20.33
C PHE A 705 -18.60 28.54 -21.03
N ASP A 706 -18.00 29.66 -21.45
CA ASP A 706 -18.48 30.51 -22.54
C ASP A 706 -17.79 30.09 -23.84
N LEU A 707 -18.49 30.13 -24.98
CA LEU A 707 -18.04 29.46 -26.20
C LEU A 707 -17.91 30.43 -27.39
N ALA A 708 -16.74 30.45 -28.01
CA ALA A 708 -16.55 30.95 -29.37
C ALA A 708 -16.72 29.76 -30.34
N LEU A 709 -17.80 29.78 -31.11
CA LEU A 709 -18.18 28.73 -32.04
C LEU A 709 -17.76 29.15 -33.44
N CYS A 710 -16.87 28.39 -34.08
CA CYS A 710 -16.31 28.75 -35.38
C CYS A 710 -16.68 27.74 -36.46
N ASP A 711 -17.05 28.24 -37.65
CA ASP A 711 -17.24 27.44 -38.87
C ASP A 711 -17.12 28.30 -40.13
N LEU A 712 -17.08 27.69 -41.32
CA LEU A 712 -17.08 28.42 -42.60
C LEU A 712 -18.43 29.12 -42.84
N ASP A 713 -19.52 28.47 -42.46
CA ASP A 713 -20.89 28.97 -42.58
C ASP A 713 -21.47 29.17 -41.18
N THR A 714 -21.72 30.43 -40.82
CA THR A 714 -22.22 30.79 -39.49
C THR A 714 -23.73 30.56 -39.33
N THR A 715 -24.47 30.31 -40.41
CA THR A 715 -25.94 30.12 -40.33
C THR A 715 -26.33 28.89 -39.52
N MET A 716 -25.53 27.83 -39.59
CA MET A 716 -25.74 26.58 -38.86
C MET A 716 -25.23 26.61 -37.42
N LEU A 717 -24.46 27.64 -37.05
CA LEU A 717 -23.94 27.79 -35.68
C LEU A 717 -25.01 28.23 -34.68
N GLU A 718 -26.09 28.86 -35.13
CA GLU A 718 -27.11 29.41 -34.23
C GLU A 718 -27.85 28.33 -33.43
N GLU A 719 -28.03 27.13 -34.00
CA GLU A 719 -28.59 25.98 -33.28
C GLU A 719 -27.67 25.56 -32.12
N THR A 720 -26.36 25.48 -32.36
CA THR A 720 -25.36 25.16 -31.34
C THR A 720 -25.22 26.31 -30.32
N ALA A 721 -25.25 27.57 -30.76
CA ALA A 721 -25.21 28.74 -29.89
C ALA A 721 -26.42 28.79 -28.95
N SER A 722 -27.61 28.43 -29.45
CA SER A 722 -28.83 28.31 -28.65
C SER A 722 -28.69 27.24 -27.56
N ALA A 723 -28.06 26.09 -27.86
CA ALA A 723 -27.79 25.05 -26.87
C ALA A 723 -26.82 25.51 -25.77
N VAL A 724 -25.78 26.28 -26.12
CA VAL A 724 -24.85 26.88 -25.14
C VAL A 724 -25.58 27.88 -24.24
N ARG A 725 -26.40 28.76 -24.84
CA ARG A 725 -27.20 29.75 -24.10
C ARG A 725 -28.24 29.08 -23.18
N HIS A 726 -28.80 27.95 -23.59
CA HIS A 726 -29.70 27.15 -22.75
C HIS A 726 -29.03 26.67 -21.45
N HIS A 727 -27.74 26.32 -21.49
CA HIS A 727 -26.93 26.01 -20.30
C HIS A 727 -26.39 27.26 -19.58
N GLY A 728 -26.84 28.45 -19.98
CA GLY A 728 -26.52 29.74 -19.37
C GLY A 728 -25.08 30.20 -19.59
N GLY A 729 -24.42 29.76 -20.67
CA GLY A 729 -23.16 30.34 -21.15
C GLY A 729 -23.39 31.41 -22.21
N ARG A 730 -22.39 32.27 -22.44
CA ARG A 730 -22.34 33.15 -23.62
C ARG A 730 -21.84 32.35 -24.82
N ALA A 731 -22.39 32.64 -26.00
CA ALA A 731 -22.01 31.99 -27.24
C ALA A 731 -21.84 33.03 -28.35
N GLU A 732 -20.63 33.11 -28.90
CA GLU A 732 -20.27 33.97 -30.03
C GLU A 732 -20.06 33.09 -31.28
N THR A 733 -20.65 33.48 -32.41
CA THR A 733 -20.54 32.74 -33.67
C THR A 733 -19.58 33.46 -34.63
N ILE A 734 -18.53 32.78 -35.06
CA ILE A 734 -17.43 33.41 -35.80
C ILE A 734 -17.19 32.66 -37.12
N ALA A 735 -17.11 33.38 -38.23
CA ALA A 735 -16.70 32.80 -39.51
C ALA A 735 -15.20 32.52 -39.50
N LEU A 736 -14.78 31.29 -39.83
CA LEU A 736 -13.38 30.87 -39.80
C LEU A 736 -13.05 29.97 -41.00
N ASP A 737 -12.13 30.45 -41.86
CA ASP A 737 -11.47 29.62 -42.86
C ASP A 737 -10.04 29.28 -42.39
N LEU A 738 -9.82 28.01 -42.06
CA LEU A 738 -8.52 27.51 -41.58
C LEU A 738 -7.40 27.52 -42.62
N ARG A 739 -7.69 27.87 -43.88
CA ARG A 739 -6.69 28.02 -44.95
C ARG A 739 -6.15 29.44 -45.07
N ASP A 740 -6.74 30.38 -44.33
CA ASP A 740 -6.42 31.80 -44.38
C ASP A 740 -5.93 32.28 -43.02
N ASP A 741 -4.66 32.65 -42.93
CA ASP A 741 -4.01 33.11 -41.70
C ASP A 741 -4.66 34.40 -41.17
N ASP A 742 -5.17 35.28 -42.05
CA ASP A 742 -5.86 36.51 -41.65
C ASP A 742 -7.23 36.16 -41.03
N SER A 743 -7.92 35.15 -41.56
CA SER A 743 -9.16 34.63 -40.98
C SER A 743 -8.94 34.03 -39.58
N ILE A 744 -7.85 33.27 -39.40
CA ILE A 744 -7.46 32.71 -38.10
C ILE A 744 -7.18 33.83 -37.08
N ALA A 745 -6.39 34.83 -37.46
CA ALA A 745 -6.06 35.96 -36.60
C ALA A 745 -7.32 36.75 -36.19
N ALA A 746 -8.19 37.04 -37.15
CA ALA A 746 -9.44 37.75 -36.91
C ALA A 746 -10.39 36.97 -35.98
N ALA A 747 -10.43 35.64 -36.08
CA ALA A 747 -11.26 34.80 -35.23
C ALA A 747 -10.77 34.77 -33.77
N VAL A 748 -9.45 34.67 -33.54
CA VAL A 748 -8.86 34.75 -32.20
C VAL A 748 -9.13 36.13 -31.60
N GLN A 749 -8.90 37.19 -32.37
CA GLN A 749 -9.18 38.56 -31.93
C GLN A 749 -10.65 38.73 -31.52
N THR A 750 -11.58 38.35 -32.40
CA THR A 750 -13.03 38.46 -32.15
C THR A 750 -13.43 37.69 -30.88
N ALA A 751 -12.94 36.46 -30.70
CA ALA A 751 -13.21 35.67 -29.50
C ALA A 751 -12.69 36.35 -28.23
N THR A 752 -11.46 36.89 -28.26
CA THR A 752 -10.86 37.56 -27.09
C THR A 752 -11.54 38.88 -26.74
N GLU A 753 -11.97 39.66 -27.74
CA GLU A 753 -12.66 40.94 -27.53
C GLU A 753 -14.08 40.76 -26.99
N THR A 754 -14.80 39.73 -27.45
CA THR A 754 -16.22 39.52 -27.11
C THR A 754 -16.41 38.71 -25.82
N LEU A 755 -15.61 37.67 -25.62
CA LEU A 755 -15.78 36.72 -24.51
C LEU A 755 -14.72 36.88 -23.41
N GLY A 756 -13.59 37.52 -23.70
CA GLY A 756 -12.46 37.65 -22.78
C GLY A 756 -11.35 36.63 -23.08
N ALA A 757 -10.44 36.41 -22.13
CA ALA A 757 -9.31 35.50 -22.34
C ALA A 757 -9.79 34.07 -22.68
N VAL A 758 -9.35 33.55 -23.83
CA VAL A 758 -9.64 32.17 -24.24
C VAL A 758 -8.79 31.22 -23.42
N ASP A 759 -9.39 30.22 -22.78
CA ASP A 759 -8.69 29.24 -21.93
C ASP A 759 -8.45 27.91 -22.66
N VAL A 760 -9.35 27.55 -23.59
CA VAL A 760 -9.35 26.26 -24.29
C VAL A 760 -9.50 26.44 -25.79
N LEU A 761 -8.68 25.74 -26.57
CA LEU A 761 -8.85 25.53 -28.01
C LEU A 761 -9.24 24.08 -28.28
N VAL A 762 -10.38 23.87 -28.96
CA VAL A 762 -10.75 22.58 -29.54
C VAL A 762 -10.59 22.65 -31.06
N ASN A 763 -9.56 22.00 -31.59
CA ASN A 763 -9.38 21.85 -33.03
C ASN A 763 -10.16 20.64 -33.55
N ASN A 764 -11.41 20.86 -33.93
CA ASN A 764 -12.29 19.80 -34.45
C ASN A 764 -12.51 19.88 -35.98
N ALA A 765 -12.43 21.06 -36.58
CA ALA A 765 -12.64 21.24 -38.02
C ALA A 765 -11.71 20.35 -38.85
N GLY A 766 -12.26 19.79 -39.93
CA GLY A 766 -11.49 19.01 -40.89
C GLY A 766 -12.36 18.35 -41.95
N ILE A 767 -11.76 18.07 -43.09
CA ILE A 767 -12.41 17.39 -44.21
C ILE A 767 -12.01 15.92 -44.26
N ALA A 768 -13.00 15.05 -44.44
CA ALA A 768 -12.75 13.66 -44.81
C ALA A 768 -12.46 13.58 -46.32
N PHE A 769 -11.50 12.74 -46.72
CA PHE A 769 -11.17 12.54 -48.12
C PHE A 769 -10.90 11.08 -48.42
N ARG A 770 -11.54 10.57 -49.49
CA ARG A 770 -11.35 9.20 -49.98
C ARG A 770 -11.09 9.19 -51.48
N LYS A 771 -9.96 8.61 -51.87
CA LYS A 771 -9.55 8.39 -53.25
C LYS A 771 -8.44 7.34 -53.29
N GLU A 772 -8.36 6.54 -54.36
CA GLU A 772 -7.24 5.61 -54.52
C GLU A 772 -5.92 6.38 -54.60
N ALA A 773 -4.87 5.85 -53.97
CA ALA A 773 -3.62 6.59 -53.78
C ALA A 773 -2.98 7.05 -55.11
N LEU A 774 -3.12 6.26 -56.18
CA LEU A 774 -2.61 6.58 -57.52
C LEU A 774 -3.41 7.67 -58.25
N GLU A 775 -4.63 7.97 -57.79
CA GLU A 775 -5.53 8.96 -58.39
C GLU A 775 -5.53 10.28 -57.61
N VAL A 776 -4.90 10.33 -56.44
CA VAL A 776 -4.74 11.55 -55.64
C VAL A 776 -3.95 12.59 -56.45
N THR A 777 -4.59 13.71 -56.76
CA THR A 777 -3.90 14.83 -57.41
C THR A 777 -3.13 15.64 -56.38
N ARG A 778 -2.19 16.45 -56.86
CA ARG A 778 -1.49 17.43 -56.00
C ARG A 778 -2.47 18.40 -55.33
N GLU A 779 -3.50 18.83 -56.05
CA GLU A 779 -4.56 19.69 -55.52
C GLU A 779 -5.37 18.99 -54.42
N ASP A 780 -5.73 17.72 -54.61
CA ASP A 780 -6.40 16.91 -53.58
C ASP A 780 -5.56 16.79 -52.31
N PHE A 781 -4.25 16.57 -52.47
CA PHE A 781 -3.32 16.49 -51.34
C PHE A 781 -3.23 17.82 -50.60
N HIS A 782 -2.96 18.93 -51.30
CA HIS A 782 -2.86 20.26 -50.67
C HIS A 782 -4.16 20.64 -49.96
N ARG A 783 -5.32 20.47 -50.61
CA ARG A 783 -6.62 20.77 -49.99
C ARG A 783 -6.82 20.07 -48.64
N VAL A 784 -6.44 18.80 -48.51
CA VAL A 784 -6.57 18.04 -47.25
C VAL A 784 -5.53 18.48 -46.23
N MET A 785 -4.28 18.68 -46.65
CA MET A 785 -3.20 19.08 -45.76
C MET A 785 -3.39 20.51 -45.23
N ASP A 786 -3.80 21.43 -46.10
CA ASP A 786 -4.01 22.85 -45.79
C ASP A 786 -5.11 23.01 -44.75
N VAL A 787 -6.22 22.29 -44.87
CA VAL A 787 -7.31 22.33 -43.89
C VAL A 787 -6.97 21.53 -42.62
N ASN A 788 -6.64 20.24 -42.76
CA ASN A 788 -6.58 19.35 -41.60
C ASN A 788 -5.31 19.51 -40.78
N LEU A 789 -4.15 19.72 -41.41
CA LEU A 789 -2.87 19.76 -40.70
C LEU A 789 -2.36 21.19 -40.55
N ALA A 790 -2.17 21.92 -41.65
CA ALA A 790 -1.62 23.27 -41.62
C ALA A 790 -2.56 24.22 -40.86
N GLY A 791 -3.85 24.21 -41.17
CA GLY A 791 -4.85 25.03 -40.47
C GLY A 791 -4.94 24.72 -38.97
N THR A 792 -4.93 23.44 -38.58
CA THR A 792 -4.87 23.05 -37.15
C THR A 792 -3.62 23.59 -36.47
N PHE A 793 -2.46 23.51 -37.13
CA PHE A 793 -1.21 24.05 -36.60
C PHE A 793 -1.26 25.57 -36.47
N MET A 794 -1.70 26.29 -37.50
CA MET A 794 -1.76 27.75 -37.50
C MET A 794 -2.76 28.29 -36.47
N MET A 795 -3.92 27.65 -36.32
CA MET A 795 -4.88 28.00 -35.26
C MET A 795 -4.29 27.77 -33.86
N SER A 796 -3.59 26.63 -33.66
CA SER A 796 -2.91 26.33 -32.40
C SER A 796 -1.79 27.32 -32.10
N ARG A 797 -1.03 27.70 -33.12
CA ARG A 797 0.04 28.70 -33.03
C ARG A 797 -0.52 30.08 -32.67
N ALA A 798 -1.60 30.52 -33.32
CA ALA A 798 -2.19 31.84 -33.06
C ALA A 798 -2.65 32.00 -31.59
N LEU A 799 -3.34 31.01 -31.03
CA LEU A 799 -3.71 31.02 -29.61
C LEU A 799 -2.51 30.77 -28.69
N GLY A 800 -1.58 29.90 -29.08
CA GLY A 800 -0.33 29.69 -28.34
C GLY A 800 0.50 30.96 -28.21
N GLU A 801 0.64 31.74 -29.27
CA GLU A 801 1.31 33.04 -29.29
C GLU A 801 0.62 34.03 -28.35
N HIS A 802 -0.72 34.10 -28.39
CA HIS A 802 -1.50 34.93 -27.48
C HIS A 802 -1.28 34.53 -26.00
N TRP A 803 -1.34 33.25 -25.67
CA TRP A 803 -1.11 32.74 -24.32
C TRP A 803 0.31 33.01 -23.81
N ILE A 804 1.32 32.76 -24.65
CA ILE A 804 2.72 33.00 -24.31
C ILE A 804 2.98 34.49 -24.09
N ALA A 805 2.46 35.36 -24.96
CA ALA A 805 2.63 36.81 -24.86
C ALA A 805 1.96 37.39 -23.61
N THR A 806 0.82 36.83 -23.18
CA THR A 806 0.05 37.30 -22.01
C THR A 806 0.40 36.57 -20.72
N GLY A 807 1.18 35.48 -20.78
CA GLY A 807 1.44 34.60 -19.66
C GLY A 807 0.21 33.81 -19.19
N HIS A 808 -0.86 33.75 -19.99
CA HIS A 808 -2.11 33.05 -19.67
C HIS A 808 -1.94 31.53 -19.88
N PRO A 809 -2.35 30.67 -18.93
CA PRO A 809 -2.32 29.21 -19.16
C PRO A 809 -3.36 28.80 -20.21
N GLY A 810 -3.09 27.72 -20.95
CA GLY A 810 -3.97 27.28 -22.02
C GLY A 810 -4.12 25.76 -22.12
N ALA A 811 -5.18 25.30 -22.78
CA ALA A 811 -5.36 23.90 -23.11
C ALA A 811 -5.82 23.72 -24.56
N ILE A 812 -5.15 22.84 -25.30
CA ILE A 812 -5.50 22.47 -26.67
C ILE A 812 -5.95 21.01 -26.69
N VAL A 813 -7.10 20.75 -27.28
CA VAL A 813 -7.56 19.40 -27.61
C VAL A 813 -7.85 19.30 -29.10
N SER A 814 -7.05 18.52 -29.83
CA SER A 814 -7.23 18.33 -31.28
C SER A 814 -7.94 17.02 -31.60
N VAL A 815 -8.77 17.01 -32.64
CA VAL A 815 -9.44 15.81 -33.12
C VAL A 815 -8.60 15.17 -34.24
N ALA A 816 -7.84 14.14 -33.88
CA ALA A 816 -7.09 13.30 -34.81
C ALA A 816 -8.04 12.25 -35.46
N SER A 817 -7.59 11.00 -35.62
CA SER A 817 -8.42 9.87 -36.04
C SER A 817 -7.64 8.57 -35.84
N THR A 818 -8.33 7.45 -35.66
CA THR A 818 -7.69 6.12 -35.77
C THR A 818 -7.02 5.89 -37.13
N HIS A 819 -7.46 6.59 -38.20
CA HIS A 819 -6.80 6.54 -39.52
C HIS A 819 -5.40 7.18 -39.52
N GLY A 820 -5.07 7.95 -38.48
CA GLY A 820 -3.70 8.44 -38.23
C GLY A 820 -2.85 7.49 -37.38
N LEU A 821 -3.45 6.40 -36.87
CA LEU A 821 -2.78 5.37 -36.05
C LEU A 821 -2.56 4.07 -36.82
N HIS A 822 -3.40 3.77 -37.82
CA HIS A 822 -3.23 2.64 -38.71
C HIS A 822 -3.72 2.98 -40.14
N GLY A 823 -3.21 2.25 -41.13
CA GLY A 823 -3.57 2.44 -42.54
C GLY A 823 -5.01 2.03 -42.83
N VAL A 824 -5.69 2.82 -43.67
CA VAL A 824 -7.02 2.51 -44.23
C VAL A 824 -6.99 2.76 -45.75
N PRO A 825 -7.37 1.77 -46.58
CA PRO A 825 -7.41 1.95 -48.03
C PRO A 825 -8.24 3.15 -48.45
N THR A 826 -7.85 3.80 -49.55
CA THR A 826 -8.47 5.02 -50.10
C THR A 826 -8.39 6.28 -49.22
N SER A 827 -7.84 6.23 -48.00
CA SER A 827 -7.80 7.38 -47.09
C SER A 827 -6.37 7.89 -46.82
N SER A 828 -5.46 7.73 -47.78
CA SER A 828 -4.03 8.02 -47.60
C SER A 828 -3.76 9.47 -47.16
N THR A 829 -4.29 10.47 -47.87
CA THR A 829 -4.06 11.89 -47.55
C THR A 829 -4.69 12.29 -46.22
N TYR A 830 -5.91 11.81 -45.95
CA TYR A 830 -6.59 12.04 -44.67
C TYR A 830 -5.85 11.40 -43.49
N GLY A 831 -5.42 10.14 -43.64
CA GLY A 831 -4.66 9.41 -42.63
C GLY A 831 -3.30 10.07 -42.34
N ILE A 832 -2.57 10.51 -43.38
CA ILE A 832 -1.32 11.27 -43.24
C ILE A 832 -1.56 12.56 -42.47
N ALA A 833 -2.58 13.35 -42.81
CA ALA A 833 -2.91 14.58 -42.11
C ALA A 833 -3.24 14.33 -40.62
N LYS A 834 -4.06 13.31 -40.31
CA LYS A 834 -4.44 12.98 -38.93
C LYS A 834 -3.28 12.38 -38.12
N ALA A 835 -2.37 11.63 -38.75
CA ALA A 835 -1.11 11.22 -38.14
C ALA A 835 -0.22 12.43 -37.81
N GLY A 836 -0.18 13.42 -38.73
CA GLY A 836 0.47 14.70 -38.50
C GLY A 836 -0.07 15.42 -37.27
N ILE A 837 -1.39 15.50 -37.08
CA ILE A 837 -2.01 16.10 -35.89
C ILE A 837 -1.60 15.34 -34.61
N ALA A 838 -1.63 14.00 -34.64
CA ALA A 838 -1.23 13.17 -33.51
C ALA A 838 0.24 13.37 -33.13
N HIS A 839 1.13 13.54 -34.11
CA HIS A 839 2.55 13.79 -33.85
C HIS A 839 2.80 15.23 -33.38
N MET A 840 2.19 16.22 -34.06
CA MET A 840 2.22 17.63 -33.69
C MET A 840 1.76 17.89 -32.27
N THR A 841 0.74 17.16 -31.79
CA THR A 841 0.27 17.20 -30.40
C THR A 841 1.40 16.96 -29.41
N ARG A 842 2.28 15.97 -29.69
CA ARG A 842 3.44 15.66 -28.84
C ARG A 842 4.49 16.75 -28.92
N MET A 843 4.76 17.27 -30.13
CA MET A 843 5.75 18.33 -30.34
C MET A 843 5.37 19.60 -29.57
N LEU A 844 4.14 20.10 -29.77
CA LEU A 844 3.65 21.30 -29.11
C LEU A 844 3.50 21.12 -27.59
N ALA A 845 3.12 19.93 -27.12
CA ALA A 845 3.02 19.64 -25.69
C ALA A 845 4.35 19.82 -24.95
N ILE A 846 5.47 19.40 -25.56
CA ILE A 846 6.80 19.53 -24.97
C ILE A 846 7.29 20.98 -25.09
N GLU A 847 7.09 21.60 -26.25
CA GLU A 847 7.54 22.97 -26.51
C GLU A 847 6.83 23.98 -25.60
N TRP A 848 5.53 23.81 -25.35
CA TRP A 848 4.72 24.81 -24.64
C TRP A 848 4.45 24.47 -23.16
N ALA A 849 4.95 23.35 -22.65
CA ALA A 849 4.86 23.00 -21.23
C ALA A 849 5.44 24.08 -20.28
N PRO A 850 6.60 24.72 -20.55
CA PRO A 850 7.13 25.79 -19.72
C PRO A 850 6.19 27.00 -19.60
N HIS A 851 5.31 27.19 -20.58
CA HIS A 851 4.33 28.27 -20.64
C HIS A 851 2.98 27.91 -20.00
N ARG A 852 2.88 26.74 -19.34
CA ARG A 852 1.65 26.22 -18.73
C ARG A 852 0.53 25.97 -19.75
N ILE A 853 0.91 25.58 -20.97
CA ILE A 853 -0.03 25.19 -22.02
C ILE A 853 0.00 23.67 -22.16
N ARG A 854 -1.17 23.03 -22.06
CA ARG A 854 -1.33 21.59 -22.28
C ARG A 854 -1.84 21.33 -23.69
N VAL A 855 -1.27 20.35 -24.38
CA VAL A 855 -1.69 19.99 -25.74
C VAL A 855 -1.98 18.51 -25.81
N ASN A 856 -3.23 18.14 -26.08
CA ASN A 856 -3.66 16.75 -26.23
C ASN A 856 -4.47 16.58 -27.51
N ALA A 857 -4.75 15.33 -27.86
CA ALA A 857 -5.67 14.98 -28.92
C ALA A 857 -6.53 13.78 -28.52
N ILE A 858 -7.67 13.66 -29.19
CA ILE A 858 -8.41 12.39 -29.25
C ILE A 858 -8.25 11.77 -30.64
N ALA A 859 -8.30 10.44 -30.74
CA ALA A 859 -8.33 9.69 -31.97
C ALA A 859 -9.66 8.92 -32.08
N PRO A 860 -10.70 9.53 -32.68
CA PRO A 860 -11.99 8.87 -32.87
C PRO A 860 -11.91 7.67 -33.79
N GLY A 861 -12.64 6.62 -33.41
CA GLY A 861 -13.07 5.55 -34.31
C GLY A 861 -14.21 6.00 -35.23
N SER A 862 -15.01 5.05 -35.70
CA SER A 862 -16.16 5.41 -36.53
C SER A 862 -17.28 6.03 -35.71
N THR A 863 -17.44 7.34 -35.83
CA THR A 863 -18.52 8.12 -35.19
C THR A 863 -19.69 8.33 -36.15
N VAL A 864 -20.92 8.32 -35.63
CA VAL A 864 -22.15 8.68 -36.35
C VAL A 864 -22.23 10.19 -36.46
N THR A 865 -22.01 10.74 -37.66
CA THR A 865 -22.13 12.17 -37.94
C THR A 865 -22.94 12.40 -39.22
N PRO A 866 -23.60 13.57 -39.39
CA PRO A 866 -24.39 13.88 -40.59
C PRO A 866 -23.64 13.74 -41.91
N THR A 867 -22.32 13.93 -41.91
CA THR A 867 -21.43 13.81 -43.08
C THR A 867 -21.12 12.37 -43.50
N ARG A 868 -21.58 11.36 -42.75
CA ARG A 868 -21.27 9.96 -43.00
C ARG A 868 -22.36 9.27 -43.84
N THR A 869 -22.21 9.37 -45.15
CA THR A 869 -23.17 8.87 -46.16
C THR A 869 -23.25 7.34 -46.31
N GLY A 870 -22.40 6.58 -45.62
CA GLY A 870 -22.27 5.11 -45.77
C GLY A 870 -23.04 4.24 -44.76
N LEU A 871 -23.81 4.85 -43.85
CA LEU A 871 -24.59 4.13 -42.81
C LEU A 871 -26.05 3.85 -43.21
N SER A 872 -26.48 4.29 -44.40
CA SER A 872 -27.85 4.15 -44.91
C SER A 872 -28.16 2.75 -45.46
N ASP A 873 -27.14 1.98 -45.83
CA ASP A 873 -27.26 0.58 -46.27
C ASP A 873 -27.06 -0.36 -45.07
N PRO A 874 -28.10 -1.09 -44.61
CA PRO A 874 -28.02 -1.95 -43.44
C PRO A 874 -26.93 -3.02 -43.53
N ALA A 875 -26.69 -3.59 -44.71
CA ALA A 875 -25.69 -4.66 -44.88
C ALA A 875 -24.26 -4.10 -44.73
N LYS A 876 -23.99 -2.93 -45.30
CA LYS A 876 -22.69 -2.25 -45.14
C LYS A 876 -22.50 -1.71 -43.73
N ARG A 877 -23.57 -1.23 -43.10
CA ARG A 877 -23.58 -0.76 -41.72
C ARG A 877 -23.22 -1.89 -40.76
N ASP A 878 -23.86 -3.05 -40.90
CA ASP A 878 -23.67 -4.19 -40.01
C ASP A 878 -22.28 -4.83 -40.20
N ALA A 879 -21.80 -4.94 -41.45
CA ALA A 879 -20.44 -5.39 -41.74
C ALA A 879 -19.36 -4.44 -41.16
N LEU A 880 -19.61 -3.12 -41.18
CA LEU A 880 -18.72 -2.14 -40.60
C LEU A 880 -18.76 -2.16 -39.07
N MET A 881 -19.96 -2.35 -38.48
CA MET A 881 -20.18 -2.45 -37.04
C MET A 881 -19.51 -3.69 -36.43
N ALA A 882 -19.47 -4.82 -37.15
CA ALA A 882 -18.79 -6.05 -36.73
C ALA A 882 -17.27 -5.89 -36.51
N ARG A 883 -16.67 -4.79 -36.97
CA ARG A 883 -15.26 -4.48 -36.74
C ARG A 883 -14.98 -3.90 -35.35
N PHE A 884 -16.01 -3.43 -34.65
CA PHE A 884 -15.90 -2.78 -33.34
C PHE A 884 -16.17 -3.81 -32.22
N PRO A 885 -15.20 -4.07 -31.32
CA PRO A 885 -15.42 -4.95 -30.16
C PRO A 885 -16.62 -4.56 -29.29
N LEU A 886 -16.91 -3.27 -29.11
CA LEU A 886 -18.09 -2.81 -28.36
C LEU A 886 -19.42 -2.94 -29.13
N GLY A 887 -19.42 -3.46 -30.36
CA GLY A 887 -20.63 -3.76 -31.11
C GLY A 887 -21.48 -2.54 -31.52
N ARG A 888 -20.94 -1.32 -31.40
CA ARG A 888 -21.61 -0.08 -31.80
C ARG A 888 -20.64 0.93 -32.40
N PHE A 889 -21.18 1.86 -33.18
CA PHE A 889 -20.45 3.08 -33.57
C PHE A 889 -20.33 4.04 -32.38
N GLY A 890 -19.31 4.89 -32.42
CA GLY A 890 -19.22 6.03 -31.52
C GLY A 890 -20.32 7.04 -31.82
N GLN A 891 -20.81 7.71 -30.79
CA GLN A 891 -21.68 8.89 -30.91
C GLN A 891 -20.84 10.17 -30.75
N PRO A 892 -21.28 11.31 -31.30
CA PRO A 892 -20.61 12.59 -31.07
C PRO A 892 -20.37 12.90 -29.59
N GLU A 893 -21.29 12.50 -28.71
CA GLU A 893 -21.22 12.67 -27.26
C GLU A 893 -20.07 11.88 -26.62
N ASP A 894 -19.78 10.66 -27.12
CA ASP A 894 -18.64 9.86 -26.65
C ASP A 894 -17.30 10.61 -26.90
N MET A 895 -17.23 11.39 -27.99
CA MET A 895 -16.06 12.19 -28.34
C MET A 895 -16.03 13.50 -27.53
N ALA A 896 -17.19 14.13 -27.37
CA ALA A 896 -17.37 15.38 -26.65
C ALA A 896 -16.97 15.24 -25.17
N ASP A 897 -17.38 14.16 -24.50
CA ASP A 897 -17.05 13.93 -23.10
C ASP A 897 -15.54 13.70 -22.89
N ALA A 898 -14.88 13.02 -23.84
CA ALA A 898 -13.43 12.85 -23.85
C ALA A 898 -12.70 14.19 -24.08
N ILE A 899 -13.21 15.04 -24.97
CA ILE A 899 -12.67 16.38 -25.22
C ILE A 899 -12.86 17.29 -24.00
N ALA A 900 -14.06 17.31 -23.40
CA ALA A 900 -14.36 18.11 -22.21
C ALA A 900 -13.49 17.70 -21.02
N TYR A 901 -13.25 16.39 -20.84
CA TYR A 901 -12.32 15.89 -19.84
C TYR A 901 -10.89 16.43 -20.07
N LEU A 902 -10.35 16.32 -21.29
CA LEU A 902 -8.99 16.77 -21.61
C LEU A 902 -8.82 18.30 -21.56
N ALA A 903 -9.89 19.04 -21.88
CA ALA A 903 -9.96 20.49 -21.79
C ALA A 903 -9.99 20.97 -20.33
N GLY A 904 -10.74 20.29 -19.46
CA GLY A 904 -10.98 20.71 -18.08
C GLY A 904 -9.78 20.54 -17.12
N ALA A 905 -9.91 21.13 -15.94
CA ALA A 905 -8.88 21.09 -14.88
C ALA A 905 -8.58 19.66 -14.38
N ARG A 906 -9.51 18.71 -14.55
CA ARG A 906 -9.32 17.29 -14.20
C ARG A 906 -8.21 16.60 -15.00
N ALA A 907 -7.87 17.13 -16.19
CA ALA A 907 -6.76 16.67 -17.00
C ALA A 907 -5.48 17.52 -16.82
N GLY A 908 -5.37 18.24 -15.69
CA GLY A 908 -4.29 19.21 -15.43
C GLY A 908 -2.85 18.66 -15.48
N PHE A 909 -2.68 17.34 -15.44
CA PHE A 909 -1.37 16.68 -15.58
C PHE A 909 -1.26 15.79 -16.85
N ILE A 910 -2.22 15.90 -17.77
CA ILE A 910 -2.21 15.18 -19.05
C ILE A 910 -1.83 16.18 -20.16
N THR A 911 -0.71 15.93 -20.84
CA THR A 911 -0.23 16.67 -22.02
C THR A 911 0.55 15.72 -22.93
N GLY A 912 0.53 15.96 -24.25
CA GLY A 912 1.16 15.13 -25.27
C GLY A 912 0.42 13.82 -25.58
N HIS A 913 -0.77 13.60 -25.00
CA HIS A 913 -1.50 12.36 -25.15
C HIS A 913 -2.42 12.36 -26.38
N VAL A 914 -2.56 11.20 -27.01
CA VAL A 914 -3.56 10.93 -28.06
C VAL A 914 -4.50 9.86 -27.54
N LEU A 915 -5.64 10.27 -26.99
CA LEU A 915 -6.62 9.37 -26.39
C LEU A 915 -7.43 8.67 -27.48
N VAL A 916 -7.30 7.35 -27.60
CA VAL A 916 -8.08 6.57 -28.56
C VAL A 916 -9.51 6.39 -28.05
N VAL A 917 -10.50 6.81 -28.85
CA VAL A 917 -11.94 6.69 -28.53
C VAL A 917 -12.62 5.98 -29.70
N ASP A 918 -12.50 4.66 -29.75
CA ASP A 918 -12.83 3.90 -30.97
C ASP A 918 -13.58 2.58 -30.74
N GLY A 919 -14.02 2.32 -29.51
CA GLY A 919 -14.72 1.09 -29.15
C GLY A 919 -13.90 -0.19 -29.29
N GLY A 920 -12.56 -0.08 -29.24
CA GLY A 920 -11.61 -1.19 -29.30
C GLY A 920 -11.12 -1.53 -30.71
N LEU A 921 -11.43 -0.70 -31.72
CA LEU A 921 -11.09 -0.96 -33.12
C LEU A 921 -9.58 -1.15 -33.34
N THR A 922 -8.73 -0.36 -32.67
CA THR A 922 -7.26 -0.45 -32.78
C THR A 922 -6.62 -1.34 -31.73
N ALA A 923 -7.38 -1.84 -30.74
CA ALA A 923 -6.88 -2.78 -29.76
C ALA A 923 -6.88 -4.24 -30.26
N LYS A 924 -7.59 -4.48 -31.37
CA LYS A 924 -7.81 -5.79 -31.99
C LYS A 924 -6.73 -6.16 -33.00
#